data_AF-F6X0B3-F1
#
_entry.id   AF-F6X0B3-F1
#
_cell.length_a   1.000
_cell.length_b   1.000
_cell.length_c   1.000
_cell.angle_alpha   90.00
_cell.angle_beta   90.00
_cell.angle_gamma   90.00
#
_symmetry.space_group_name_H-M   'P 1'
#
loop_
_entity.id
_entity.type
_entity.pdbx_description
1 polymer ?
#
loop_
_entity_poly.entity_id
_entity_poly.type
_entity_poly.pdbx_seq_one_letter_code
_entity_poly.pdbx_strand_id
1 'polypeptide(L)'
;MRLYNCHPFGSQRIVPTMQAPDLFCCGRDSVFVTSAGGCKVEVFTVCQDLCQRLCSFSTLGKVLHMAYNDVGDYLVTIEEKNNISSLRAYVNWRCASNENPRVSVRMVGFKMKSPHIGSSKDQMEIIEMPLSEPPLCIACCPLQGDLLVGCKSKLIIFHLKYISIQDSLILDFDCALILHITGICPVQASFCAGYIGIMSDLEVLVMKVVSTLSETQLTTHQDMSEVEAFQEKDNLSTSASQLPESCDFVICQRPMELISEECKMCGIGVSPEDCTQVCHLLYRRFAPDFTEGIHVENTRLHSLQLLPMYKTGISFATDPKSATPQKEVLVMFCFFSMPHTGFLYSIGSTVKLLSLYQYPETSQQAVLTPQFLHVITRNNLQCFTVRCSAAAVREEDPYIDTTMKSCPPVSMDVCTLRMQLFIGLKAIAHFKNYLIILTKTNMEATEERRVSTSQRQRSKKPVKNKTAQDAEPNWNLYVVSTTPTVQLYKEMVEYSKRYETAKTQGSIHLLNEAHLLVRAALMDPNLEESLAKTELVAAFKESCAHLGDWFSRLGTKHSHLALPYYKMSCLSISDIINRVVGMEMLPGYGRGFLFYLKHVLFEEQDEQLSEAVAVKVIEIFNAVDKAQLPHVLCSPCLAHVCPTKAMVYLQNLQPSALVSLIKANMARRMNDLDTCKNEIQHHSEMMLLCAFMDEPRLLMNHKGKEVIPTALAFYFKDTVPGLLVASLVALHENNKISLTEAELFFQALCEKMDDEDNVPQMLVDFWEARLSAYPPESVLQDILFKLTSYYVWRICRPHHLCVKPLRSPEDLRNSCSHFGLISPWISKMVSKESALCNHCGEFLKLQSLLSGPSMDVKLFLPFLKLIPEDSNSSLSIHILCATRLMQYEKSIDKLLDCCPEAIIAYAKHEVKEGSQTIWWNKLLPELCNRIRSSQSNNEVFISSLKDTLEIMAMELDTKDFLNALPDDGTAAFFLPYLLNQSKKKLTF
;
A
#
# COMPACT_ATOMS: atom_id res chain seq x y z
N MET A 1 -9.18 32.81 -8.08
CA MET A 1 -8.47 31.85 -8.94
C MET A 1 -7.12 32.43 -9.34
N ARG A 2 -6.03 31.64 -9.32
CA ARG A 2 -4.67 32.10 -9.67
C ARG A 2 -4.43 31.90 -11.18
N LEU A 3 -3.74 32.85 -11.81
CA LEU A 3 -3.30 32.76 -13.21
C LEU A 3 -1.77 32.65 -13.26
N TYR A 4 -1.26 31.65 -13.96
CA TYR A 4 0.16 31.47 -14.23
C TYR A 4 0.43 31.58 -15.73
N ASN A 5 1.45 32.36 -16.12
CA ASN A 5 1.79 32.59 -17.52
C ASN A 5 2.65 31.47 -18.13
N CYS A 6 2.30 30.20 -17.87
CA CYS A 6 2.90 29.03 -18.53
C CYS A 6 2.17 28.73 -19.85
N HIS A 7 2.82 28.14 -20.85
CA HIS A 7 2.26 27.96 -22.21
C HIS A 7 1.70 26.54 -22.43
N PRO A 8 0.40 26.29 -22.21
CA PRO A 8 -0.19 24.96 -22.42
C PRO A 8 -0.42 24.61 -23.91
N PHE A 9 -0.33 25.59 -24.80
CA PHE A 9 -0.60 25.43 -26.23
C PHE A 9 0.68 25.67 -27.05
N GLY A 10 0.91 24.80 -28.03
CA GLY A 10 2.01 24.87 -28.98
C GLY A 10 1.59 25.48 -30.31
N SER A 11 1.85 24.75 -31.40
CA SER A 11 1.55 25.19 -32.77
C SER A 11 0.05 25.21 -33.09
N GLN A 12 -0.34 26.10 -34.00
CA GLN A 12 -1.70 26.19 -34.56
C GLN A 12 -1.66 25.97 -36.07
N ARG A 13 -2.65 25.24 -36.61
CA ARG A 13 -2.77 24.95 -38.04
C ARG A 13 -4.20 25.09 -38.49
N ILE A 14 -4.43 25.45 -39.74
CA ILE A 14 -5.78 25.55 -40.31
C ILE A 14 -6.06 24.29 -41.13
N VAL A 15 -7.24 23.70 -40.94
CA VAL A 15 -7.70 22.56 -41.74
C VAL A 15 -8.12 23.09 -43.12
N PRO A 16 -7.56 22.57 -44.24
CA PRO A 16 -7.81 23.08 -45.58
C PRO A 16 -9.19 22.64 -46.11
N THR A 17 -10.24 23.21 -45.54
CA THR A 17 -11.65 22.96 -45.90
C THR A 17 -12.10 23.96 -46.98
N MET A 18 -12.84 23.48 -47.97
CA MET A 18 -13.29 24.31 -49.10
C MET A 18 -14.59 25.08 -48.79
N GLN A 19 -15.34 24.63 -47.79
CA GLN A 19 -16.65 25.18 -47.41
C GLN A 19 -16.74 25.32 -45.90
N ALA A 20 -17.64 26.20 -45.45
CA ALA A 20 -17.87 26.43 -44.03
C ALA A 20 -18.27 25.14 -43.32
N PRO A 21 -17.59 24.76 -42.22
CA PRO A 21 -17.97 23.59 -41.45
C PRO A 21 -19.24 23.87 -40.64
N ASP A 22 -20.24 23.00 -40.78
CA ASP A 22 -21.45 23.06 -39.96
C ASP A 22 -21.26 22.34 -38.62
N LEU A 23 -20.66 21.15 -38.65
CA LEU A 23 -20.37 20.28 -37.52
C LEU A 23 -19.01 19.59 -37.74
N PHE A 24 -18.35 19.22 -36.65
CA PHE A 24 -17.15 18.41 -36.72
C PHE A 24 -17.04 17.47 -35.51
N CYS A 25 -16.31 16.38 -35.69
CA CYS A 25 -15.83 15.52 -34.61
C CYS A 25 -14.42 15.01 -34.94
N CYS A 26 -13.76 14.40 -33.95
CA CYS A 26 -12.40 13.89 -34.11
C CYS A 26 -12.19 12.59 -33.34
N GLY A 27 -11.25 11.79 -33.83
CA GLY A 27 -10.78 10.58 -33.17
C GLY A 27 -9.66 9.89 -33.95
N ARG A 28 -8.90 9.03 -33.26
CA ARG A 28 -7.73 8.24 -33.69
C ARG A 28 -6.55 8.98 -34.36
N ASP A 29 -6.79 9.65 -35.46
CA ASP A 29 -5.84 10.41 -36.27
C ASP A 29 -6.58 11.31 -37.29
N SER A 30 -7.90 11.43 -37.15
CA SER A 30 -8.79 11.92 -38.18
C SER A 30 -9.75 12.97 -37.63
N VAL A 31 -10.00 14.00 -38.44
CA VAL A 31 -11.00 15.06 -38.19
C VAL A 31 -12.07 14.94 -39.27
N PHE A 32 -13.31 14.78 -38.82
CA PHE A 32 -14.49 14.67 -39.68
C PHE A 32 -15.21 16.01 -39.69
N VAL A 33 -15.50 16.52 -40.87
CA VAL A 33 -16.12 17.83 -41.07
C VAL A 33 -17.29 17.70 -42.02
N THR A 34 -18.47 18.20 -41.63
CA THR A 34 -19.58 18.31 -42.59
C THR A 34 -19.47 19.57 -43.43
N SER A 35 -19.63 19.38 -44.74
CA SER A 35 -19.70 20.42 -45.78
C SER A 35 -21.00 20.31 -46.57
N ALA A 36 -21.25 21.27 -47.47
CA ALA A 36 -22.36 21.29 -48.43
C ALA A 36 -23.76 21.22 -47.79
N GLY A 37 -24.05 22.12 -46.84
CA GLY A 37 -25.35 22.20 -46.17
C GLY A 37 -25.62 21.03 -45.21
N GLY A 38 -24.57 20.31 -44.81
CA GLY A 38 -24.62 19.21 -43.85
C GLY A 38 -24.78 17.81 -44.45
N CYS A 39 -24.70 17.65 -45.78
CA CYS A 39 -24.95 16.35 -46.45
C CYS A 39 -23.68 15.63 -46.96
N LYS A 40 -22.49 16.19 -46.71
CA LYS A 40 -21.22 15.61 -47.15
C LYS A 40 -20.19 15.65 -46.02
N VAL A 41 -19.53 14.53 -45.74
CA VAL A 41 -18.46 14.44 -44.74
C VAL A 41 -17.11 14.43 -45.44
N GLU A 42 -16.24 15.36 -45.06
CA GLU A 42 -14.83 15.40 -45.45
C GLU A 42 -13.97 14.95 -44.28
N VAL A 43 -13.01 14.07 -44.54
CA VAL A 43 -12.14 13.51 -43.51
C VAL A 43 -10.71 13.97 -43.75
N PHE A 44 -10.07 14.48 -42.71
CA PHE A 44 -8.69 14.96 -42.74
C PHE A 44 -7.84 14.18 -41.75
N THR A 45 -6.65 13.74 -42.16
CA THR A 45 -5.68 13.13 -41.27
C THR A 45 -4.80 14.20 -40.62
N VAL A 46 -4.60 14.07 -39.32
CA VAL A 46 -3.75 14.95 -38.52
C VAL A 46 -2.42 14.23 -38.27
N CYS A 47 -1.40 14.58 -39.06
CA CYS A 47 -0.02 14.13 -38.88
C CYS A 47 0.83 15.22 -38.21
N GLN A 48 2.00 14.84 -37.69
CA GLN A 48 2.90 15.74 -36.96
C GLN A 48 3.25 17.03 -37.71
N ASP A 49 3.27 17.06 -39.05
CA ASP A 49 3.65 18.25 -39.82
C ASP A 49 2.59 18.76 -40.82
N LEU A 50 1.58 17.95 -41.18
CA LEU A 50 0.63 18.27 -42.24
C LEU A 50 -0.80 17.80 -41.87
N CYS A 51 -1.80 18.62 -42.23
CA CYS A 51 -3.21 18.23 -42.22
C CYS A 51 -3.64 18.00 -43.67
N GLN A 52 -3.94 16.75 -44.03
CA GLN A 52 -4.25 16.35 -45.41
C GLN A 52 -5.62 15.73 -45.49
N ARG A 53 -6.35 16.01 -46.58
CA ARG A 53 -7.63 15.37 -46.85
C ARG A 53 -7.40 13.89 -47.18
N LEU A 54 -8.04 13.00 -46.44
CA LEU A 54 -7.97 11.55 -46.64
C LEU A 54 -9.04 11.05 -47.61
N CYS A 55 -10.31 11.42 -47.38
CA CYS A 55 -11.42 11.04 -48.25
C CYS A 55 -12.62 11.99 -48.07
N SER A 56 -13.67 11.78 -48.85
CA SER A 56 -14.99 12.35 -48.57
C SER A 56 -16.11 11.48 -49.10
N PHE A 57 -17.23 11.45 -48.38
CA PHE A 57 -18.42 10.69 -48.75
C PHE A 57 -19.68 11.49 -48.48
N SER A 58 -20.77 11.13 -49.16
CA SER A 58 -22.08 11.80 -48.98
C SER A 58 -22.92 11.04 -47.96
N THR A 59 -23.64 11.77 -47.13
CA THR A 59 -24.64 11.21 -46.20
C THR A 59 -26.01 11.16 -46.87
N LEU A 60 -26.94 10.39 -46.30
CA LEU A 60 -28.27 10.19 -46.90
C LEU A 60 -29.24 11.34 -46.60
N GLY A 61 -29.00 12.07 -45.51
CA GLY A 61 -29.66 13.32 -45.12
C GLY A 61 -28.70 14.34 -44.52
N LYS A 62 -29.24 15.45 -44.02
CA LYS A 62 -28.49 16.50 -43.34
C LYS A 62 -28.07 16.01 -41.95
N VAL A 63 -26.78 16.01 -41.66
CA VAL A 63 -26.25 15.60 -40.34
C VAL A 63 -26.60 16.65 -39.29
N LEU A 64 -27.30 16.21 -38.23
CA LEU A 64 -27.62 17.02 -37.04
C LEU A 64 -26.61 16.79 -35.92
N HIS A 65 -26.15 15.55 -35.75
CA HIS A 65 -25.13 15.16 -34.78
C HIS A 65 -24.22 14.11 -35.38
N MET A 66 -22.93 14.14 -35.02
CA MET A 66 -21.97 13.10 -35.38
C MET A 66 -21.05 12.80 -34.21
N ALA A 67 -20.64 11.54 -34.10
CA ALA A 67 -19.62 11.11 -33.16
C ALA A 67 -18.79 9.99 -33.78
N TYR A 68 -17.50 9.97 -33.48
CA TYR A 68 -16.59 8.94 -33.94
C TYR A 68 -16.15 8.07 -32.76
N ASN A 69 -16.03 6.76 -32.98
CA ASN A 69 -15.55 5.83 -31.99
C ASN A 69 -14.21 5.19 -32.41
N ASP A 70 -13.19 5.33 -31.56
CA ASP A 70 -11.85 4.81 -31.85
C ASP A 70 -11.77 3.27 -31.79
N VAL A 71 -12.59 2.62 -30.92
CA VAL A 71 -12.54 1.17 -30.66
C VAL A 71 -13.18 0.37 -31.80
N GLY A 72 -14.34 0.83 -32.27
CA GLY A 72 -15.06 0.25 -33.40
C GLY A 72 -14.72 0.88 -34.76
N ASP A 73 -13.92 1.94 -34.81
CA ASP A 73 -13.50 2.62 -36.05
C ASP A 73 -14.69 3.05 -36.95
N TYR A 74 -15.82 3.41 -36.34
CA TYR A 74 -17.05 3.83 -37.02
C TYR A 74 -17.41 5.28 -36.73
N LEU A 75 -18.06 5.93 -37.70
CA LEU A 75 -18.68 7.25 -37.54
C LEU A 75 -20.19 7.08 -37.44
N VAL A 76 -20.79 7.51 -36.34
CA VAL A 76 -22.25 7.50 -36.17
C VAL A 76 -22.82 8.90 -36.37
N THR A 77 -23.98 8.98 -36.99
CA THR A 77 -24.67 10.23 -37.29
C THR A 77 -26.16 10.15 -37.02
N ILE A 78 -26.73 11.23 -36.50
CA ILE A 78 -28.16 11.52 -36.60
C ILE A 78 -28.36 12.39 -37.84
N GLU A 79 -29.19 11.92 -38.77
CA GLU A 79 -29.46 12.60 -40.03
C GLU A 79 -30.94 12.90 -40.21
N GLU A 80 -31.25 14.10 -40.69
CA GLU A 80 -32.59 14.53 -41.05
C GLU A 80 -32.78 14.50 -42.57
N LYS A 81 -33.84 13.82 -43.01
CA LYS A 81 -34.31 13.84 -44.39
C LYS A 81 -35.83 13.90 -44.39
N ASN A 82 -36.41 14.88 -45.08
CA ASN A 82 -37.86 15.08 -45.15
C ASN A 82 -38.52 15.16 -43.75
N ASN A 83 -37.89 15.86 -42.79
CA ASN A 83 -38.32 15.99 -41.39
C ASN A 83 -38.36 14.67 -40.61
N ILE A 84 -37.68 13.62 -41.09
CA ILE A 84 -37.52 12.35 -40.38
C ILE A 84 -36.05 12.24 -39.96
N SER A 85 -35.83 12.16 -38.65
CA SER A 85 -34.51 11.91 -38.05
C SER A 85 -34.22 10.41 -38.03
N SER A 86 -33.03 10.04 -38.48
CA SER A 86 -32.59 8.64 -38.65
C SER A 86 -31.18 8.45 -38.10
N LEU A 87 -30.91 7.28 -37.52
CA LEU A 87 -29.61 6.92 -36.96
C LEU A 87 -28.85 6.00 -37.92
N ARG A 88 -27.61 6.38 -38.25
CA ARG A 88 -26.76 5.63 -39.18
C ARG A 88 -25.33 5.52 -38.65
N ALA A 89 -24.70 4.37 -38.85
CA ALA A 89 -23.27 4.19 -38.64
C ALA A 89 -22.56 3.90 -39.96
N TYR A 90 -21.47 4.63 -40.20
CA TYR A 90 -20.60 4.52 -41.35
C TYR A 90 -19.33 3.77 -40.96
N VAL A 91 -19.08 2.64 -41.62
CA VAL A 91 -17.90 1.78 -41.42
C VAL A 91 -17.11 1.65 -42.71
N ASN A 92 -15.83 1.31 -42.61
CA ASN A 92 -14.91 1.23 -43.75
C ASN A 92 -14.90 2.53 -44.60
N TRP A 93 -15.15 3.67 -43.97
CA TRP A 93 -15.22 4.98 -44.63
C TRP A 93 -13.89 5.38 -45.28
N ARG A 94 -12.75 4.78 -44.87
CA ARG A 94 -11.45 4.96 -45.54
C ARG A 94 -11.43 4.46 -46.99
N CYS A 95 -12.31 3.54 -47.38
CA CYS A 95 -12.46 3.10 -48.78
C CYS A 95 -12.99 4.21 -49.70
N ALA A 96 -13.55 5.29 -49.12
CA ALA A 96 -14.03 6.47 -49.86
C ALA A 96 -12.91 7.33 -50.47
N SER A 97 -11.64 6.96 -50.29
CA SER A 97 -10.49 7.59 -50.97
C SER A 97 -10.36 7.18 -52.44
N ASN A 98 -10.99 6.06 -52.85
CA ASN A 98 -10.93 5.55 -54.22
C ASN A 98 -11.83 6.38 -55.17
N GLU A 99 -11.46 6.47 -56.46
CA GLU A 99 -12.14 7.32 -57.46
C GLU A 99 -13.64 6.98 -57.68
N ASN A 100 -14.11 5.80 -57.25
CA ASN A 100 -15.53 5.42 -57.19
C ASN A 100 -15.76 4.42 -56.04
N PRO A 101 -16.05 4.89 -54.82
CA PRO A 101 -16.25 3.97 -53.70
C PRO A 101 -17.59 3.26 -53.85
N ARG A 102 -17.56 1.92 -53.78
CA ARG A 102 -18.78 1.14 -53.62
C ARG A 102 -19.36 1.42 -52.24
N VAL A 103 -20.67 1.61 -52.15
CA VAL A 103 -21.40 1.85 -50.89
C VAL A 103 -22.51 0.82 -50.76
N SER A 104 -22.54 0.08 -49.66
CA SER A 104 -23.64 -0.83 -49.29
C SER A 104 -24.43 -0.25 -48.12
N VAL A 105 -25.74 -0.53 -48.09
CA VAL A 105 -26.62 -0.16 -46.97
C VAL A 105 -27.24 -1.44 -46.43
N ARG A 106 -27.22 -1.59 -45.10
CA ARG A 106 -27.87 -2.71 -44.40
C ARG A 106 -28.48 -2.27 -43.08
N MET A 107 -29.46 -3.03 -42.60
CA MET A 107 -30.04 -2.83 -41.28
C MET A 107 -29.19 -3.52 -40.21
N VAL A 108 -29.20 -2.98 -39.00
CA VAL A 108 -28.64 -3.65 -37.80
C VAL A 108 -29.20 -5.07 -37.66
N GLY A 109 -28.34 -6.06 -37.39
CA GLY A 109 -28.72 -7.45 -37.15
C GLY A 109 -29.13 -8.23 -38.41
N PHE A 110 -28.99 -7.64 -39.61
CA PHE A 110 -29.31 -8.30 -40.86
C PHE A 110 -28.29 -9.41 -41.18
N LYS A 111 -28.73 -10.67 -41.12
CA LYS A 111 -27.90 -11.84 -41.46
C LYS A 111 -27.71 -11.95 -42.98
N MET A 112 -26.51 -11.66 -43.46
CA MET A 112 -26.13 -11.80 -44.87
C MET A 112 -26.34 -13.26 -45.34
N LYS A 113 -27.25 -13.48 -46.29
CA LYS A 113 -27.44 -14.79 -46.94
C LYS A 113 -26.56 -14.84 -48.19
N SER A 114 -25.38 -15.45 -48.05
CA SER A 114 -24.33 -15.70 -49.07
C SER A 114 -23.55 -14.47 -49.60
N PRO A 115 -22.22 -14.56 -49.77
CA PRO A 115 -21.39 -13.45 -50.20
C PRO A 115 -21.32 -13.33 -51.73
N HIS A 116 -21.41 -12.11 -52.26
CA HIS A 116 -20.77 -11.83 -53.54
C HIS A 116 -19.25 -11.96 -53.35
N ILE A 117 -18.62 -12.81 -54.17
CA ILE A 117 -17.19 -13.06 -54.17
C ILE A 117 -16.44 -11.74 -54.41
N GLY A 118 -15.81 -11.20 -53.35
CA GLY A 118 -14.66 -10.30 -53.46
C GLY A 118 -14.69 -8.88 -52.86
N SER A 119 -15.57 -8.47 -51.92
CA SER A 119 -15.71 -7.02 -51.63
C SER A 119 -15.85 -6.50 -50.19
N SER A 120 -15.67 -7.27 -49.11
CA SER A 120 -15.95 -6.72 -47.76
C SER A 120 -14.92 -5.71 -47.23
N LYS A 121 -13.68 -5.71 -47.70
CA LYS A 121 -12.63 -4.75 -47.27
C LYS A 121 -12.48 -3.51 -48.16
N ASP A 122 -13.05 -3.51 -49.37
CA ASP A 122 -12.88 -2.43 -50.36
C ASP A 122 -14.16 -1.59 -50.57
N GLN A 123 -15.16 -1.77 -49.71
CA GLN A 123 -16.46 -1.12 -49.80
C GLN A 123 -16.83 -0.45 -48.47
N MET A 124 -17.37 0.76 -48.57
CA MET A 124 -17.94 1.48 -47.43
C MET A 124 -19.33 0.92 -47.13
N GLU A 125 -19.63 0.68 -45.86
CA GLU A 125 -20.98 0.22 -45.45
C GLU A 125 -21.68 1.25 -44.58
N ILE A 126 -23.00 1.34 -44.77
CA ILE A 126 -23.92 2.15 -43.97
C ILE A 126 -24.84 1.19 -43.22
N ILE A 127 -24.78 1.25 -41.89
CA ILE A 127 -25.63 0.47 -41.00
C ILE A 127 -26.76 1.38 -40.52
N GLU A 128 -27.99 1.11 -40.94
CA GLU A 128 -29.18 1.83 -40.49
C GLU A 128 -29.76 1.20 -39.23
N MET A 129 -29.98 2.02 -38.21
CA MET A 129 -30.51 1.61 -36.90
C MET A 129 -31.93 2.16 -36.75
N PRO A 130 -32.97 1.33 -36.93
CA PRO A 130 -34.35 1.79 -36.84
C PRO A 130 -34.74 2.02 -35.38
N LEU A 131 -35.33 3.18 -35.08
CA LEU A 131 -35.72 3.58 -33.73
C LEU A 131 -37.23 3.84 -33.66
N SER A 132 -37.84 3.59 -32.49
CA SER A 132 -39.27 3.87 -32.28
C SER A 132 -39.58 5.36 -32.12
N GLU A 133 -38.58 6.14 -31.69
CA GLU A 133 -38.64 7.58 -31.46
C GLU A 133 -37.51 8.28 -32.21
N PRO A 134 -37.67 9.55 -32.59
CA PRO A 134 -36.60 10.30 -33.22
C PRO A 134 -35.41 10.46 -32.25
N PRO A 135 -34.18 10.15 -32.67
CA PRO A 135 -33.00 10.33 -31.83
C PRO A 135 -32.69 11.82 -31.64
N LEU A 136 -32.36 12.21 -30.40
CA LEU A 136 -32.01 13.58 -30.00
C LEU A 136 -30.51 13.75 -29.80
N CYS A 137 -29.83 12.77 -29.20
CA CYS A 137 -28.40 12.83 -28.94
C CYS A 137 -27.75 11.43 -29.01
N ILE A 138 -26.43 11.40 -29.18
CA ILE A 138 -25.62 10.17 -29.27
C ILE A 138 -24.35 10.30 -28.42
N ALA A 139 -23.89 9.18 -27.85
CA ALA A 139 -22.61 9.08 -27.16
C ALA A 139 -21.96 7.73 -27.43
N CYS A 140 -20.66 7.70 -27.70
CA CYS A 140 -19.92 6.47 -27.94
C CYS A 140 -19.05 6.12 -26.73
N CYS A 141 -19.05 4.85 -26.31
CA CYS A 141 -18.22 4.36 -25.22
C CYS A 141 -16.76 4.25 -25.69
N PRO A 142 -15.80 4.97 -25.06
CA PRO A 142 -14.39 4.93 -25.47
C PRO A 142 -13.68 3.62 -25.13
N LEU A 143 -14.32 2.71 -24.38
CA LEU A 143 -13.74 1.43 -23.93
C LEU A 143 -14.18 0.25 -24.77
N GLN A 144 -15.50 0.09 -24.92
CA GLN A 144 -16.11 -1.08 -25.58
C GLN A 144 -16.48 -0.80 -27.02
N GLY A 145 -16.58 0.48 -27.40
CA GLY A 145 -17.11 0.89 -28.70
C GLY A 145 -18.62 0.84 -28.82
N ASP A 146 -19.32 0.63 -27.71
CA ASP A 146 -20.78 0.64 -27.65
C ASP A 146 -21.37 2.04 -27.89
N LEU A 147 -22.61 2.09 -28.39
CA LEU A 147 -23.31 3.30 -28.74
C LEU A 147 -24.53 3.51 -27.83
N LEU A 148 -24.61 4.68 -27.21
CA LEU A 148 -25.79 5.16 -26.50
C LEU A 148 -26.55 6.18 -27.36
N VAL A 149 -27.86 6.01 -27.44
CA VAL A 149 -28.77 6.90 -28.17
C VAL A 149 -29.82 7.43 -27.22
N GLY A 150 -29.95 8.75 -27.14
CA GLY A 150 -30.99 9.42 -26.38
C GLY A 150 -32.18 9.81 -27.23
N CYS A 151 -33.38 9.39 -26.84
CA CYS A 151 -34.67 9.79 -27.39
C CYS A 151 -35.45 10.60 -26.34
N LYS A 152 -36.66 11.06 -26.68
CA LYS A 152 -37.47 11.89 -25.78
C LYS A 152 -37.84 11.17 -24.48
N SER A 153 -38.22 9.89 -24.57
CA SER A 153 -38.63 9.06 -23.43
C SER A 153 -37.80 7.80 -23.24
N LYS A 154 -36.75 7.59 -24.04
CA LYS A 154 -35.96 6.36 -24.02
C LYS A 154 -34.46 6.63 -24.14
N LEU A 155 -33.65 5.82 -23.49
CA LEU A 155 -32.24 5.62 -23.84
C LEU A 155 -32.05 4.22 -24.38
N ILE A 156 -31.32 4.10 -25.49
CA ILE A 156 -31.10 2.84 -26.18
C ILE A 156 -29.61 2.59 -26.27
N ILE A 157 -29.16 1.44 -25.76
CA ILE A 157 -27.76 0.99 -25.80
C ILE A 157 -27.61 -0.07 -26.88
N PHE A 158 -26.70 0.18 -27.82
CA PHE A 158 -26.27 -0.76 -28.83
C PHE A 158 -24.87 -1.28 -28.48
N HIS A 159 -24.74 -2.58 -28.25
CA HIS A 159 -23.44 -3.21 -28.04
C HIS A 159 -22.73 -3.44 -29.38
N LEU A 160 -21.46 -3.09 -29.43
CA LEU A 160 -20.61 -3.34 -30.58
C LEU A 160 -20.34 -4.85 -30.70
N LYS A 161 -20.49 -5.39 -31.90
CA LYS A 161 -20.30 -6.80 -32.17
C LYS A 161 -19.50 -7.01 -33.44
N TYR A 162 -18.65 -8.03 -33.42
CA TYR A 162 -17.95 -8.50 -34.62
C TYR A 162 -18.51 -9.85 -35.03
N ILE A 163 -19.09 -9.92 -36.23
CA ILE A 163 -19.63 -11.14 -36.82
C ILE A 163 -18.57 -11.71 -37.75
N SER A 164 -18.12 -12.94 -37.47
CA SER A 164 -17.21 -13.66 -38.36
C SER A 164 -17.98 -14.30 -39.51
N ILE A 165 -17.67 -13.90 -40.75
CA ILE A 165 -18.18 -14.52 -41.98
C ILE A 165 -16.98 -14.88 -42.86
N GLN A 166 -16.77 -16.17 -43.11
CA GLN A 166 -15.73 -16.71 -44.02
C GLN A 166 -14.36 -16.01 -43.86
N ASP A 167 -13.80 -16.02 -42.64
CA ASP A 167 -12.50 -15.44 -42.27
C ASP A 167 -12.39 -13.89 -42.36
N SER A 168 -13.52 -13.19 -42.47
CA SER A 168 -13.61 -11.73 -42.32
C SER A 168 -14.48 -11.33 -41.13
N LEU A 169 -13.99 -10.38 -40.32
CA LEU A 169 -14.74 -9.80 -39.21
C LEU A 169 -15.53 -8.59 -39.72
N ILE A 170 -16.86 -8.66 -39.65
CA ILE A 170 -17.76 -7.57 -40.01
C ILE A 170 -18.29 -6.95 -38.72
N LEU A 171 -18.20 -5.62 -38.61
CA LEU A 171 -18.73 -4.86 -37.49
C LEU A 171 -20.24 -4.73 -37.59
N ASP A 172 -20.99 -5.10 -36.57
CA ASP A 172 -22.43 -4.87 -36.44
C ASP A 172 -22.79 -4.43 -35.02
N PHE A 173 -24.07 -4.18 -34.76
CA PHE A 173 -24.57 -3.83 -33.43
C PHE A 173 -25.66 -4.80 -32.98
N ASP A 174 -25.75 -5.04 -31.68
CA ASP A 174 -26.91 -5.68 -31.06
C ASP A 174 -27.63 -4.63 -30.18
N CYS A 175 -28.93 -4.43 -30.38
CA CYS A 175 -29.74 -3.59 -29.50
C CYS A 175 -29.89 -4.30 -28.15
N ALA A 176 -29.17 -3.83 -27.14
CA ALA A 176 -28.92 -4.60 -25.94
C ALA A 176 -29.78 -4.21 -24.75
N LEU A 177 -30.07 -2.91 -24.60
CA LEU A 177 -30.86 -2.43 -23.47
C LEU A 177 -31.62 -1.16 -23.84
N ILE A 178 -32.89 -1.12 -23.46
CA ILE A 178 -33.75 0.06 -23.58
C ILE A 178 -34.16 0.49 -22.17
N LEU A 179 -33.88 1.74 -21.83
CA LEU A 179 -34.27 2.38 -20.57
C LEU A 179 -35.37 3.40 -20.85
N HIS A 180 -36.54 3.23 -20.25
CA HIS A 180 -37.60 4.24 -20.29
C HIS A 180 -37.32 5.31 -19.25
N ILE A 181 -37.38 6.58 -19.66
CA ILE A 181 -37.08 7.72 -18.80
C ILE A 181 -38.27 8.66 -18.75
N THR A 182 -38.65 9.04 -17.54
CA THR A 182 -39.72 10.01 -17.28
C THR A 182 -39.21 11.12 -16.37
N GLY A 183 -39.54 12.37 -16.69
CA GLY A 183 -39.20 13.55 -15.88
C GLY A 183 -37.95 14.30 -16.32
N ILE A 184 -37.18 13.79 -17.29
CA ILE A 184 -36.04 14.50 -17.91
C ILE A 184 -35.98 14.19 -19.41
N CYS A 185 -35.69 15.21 -20.23
CA CYS A 185 -35.46 15.04 -21.67
C CYS A 185 -33.96 15.21 -21.98
N PRO A 186 -33.30 14.23 -22.62
CA PRO A 186 -31.87 14.29 -22.88
C PRO A 186 -31.56 15.27 -24.02
N VAL A 187 -30.86 16.36 -23.71
CA VAL A 187 -30.25 17.28 -24.69
C VAL A 187 -28.86 16.78 -25.08
N GLN A 188 -28.08 16.32 -24.10
CA GLN A 188 -26.78 15.70 -24.32
C GLN A 188 -26.67 14.45 -23.45
N ALA A 189 -25.94 13.44 -23.95
CA ALA A 189 -25.61 12.24 -23.21
C ALA A 189 -24.10 11.99 -23.19
N SER A 190 -23.63 11.24 -22.20
CA SER A 190 -22.26 10.73 -22.13
C SER A 190 -22.29 9.29 -21.63
N PHE A 191 -21.42 8.44 -22.18
CA PHE A 191 -21.45 7.00 -21.92
C PHE A 191 -20.03 6.43 -21.80
N CYS A 192 -19.75 5.75 -20.69
CA CYS A 192 -18.47 5.08 -20.48
C CYS A 192 -18.58 3.97 -19.43
N ALA A 193 -18.08 2.76 -19.71
CA ALA A 193 -18.03 1.65 -18.75
C ALA A 193 -19.37 1.33 -18.03
N GLY A 194 -20.51 1.43 -18.73
CA GLY A 194 -21.83 1.25 -18.13
C GLY A 194 -22.35 2.45 -17.31
N TYR A 195 -21.56 3.50 -17.14
CA TYR A 195 -21.99 4.79 -16.59
C TYR A 195 -22.63 5.63 -17.69
N ILE A 196 -23.82 6.17 -17.39
CA ILE A 196 -24.61 7.01 -18.27
C ILE A 196 -24.81 8.36 -17.59
N GLY A 197 -24.40 9.43 -18.27
CA GLY A 197 -24.76 10.80 -17.92
C GLY A 197 -25.80 11.34 -18.88
N ILE A 198 -26.85 11.97 -18.35
CA ILE A 198 -27.87 12.71 -19.10
C ILE A 198 -27.84 14.16 -18.65
N MET A 199 -27.90 15.07 -19.63
CA MET A 199 -28.01 16.50 -19.40
C MET A 199 -29.24 17.04 -20.14
N SER A 200 -30.09 17.76 -19.40
CA SER A 200 -31.12 18.67 -19.91
C SER A 200 -30.60 20.12 -19.81
N ASP A 201 -31.43 21.11 -20.12
CA ASP A 201 -31.03 22.53 -20.06
C ASP A 201 -30.55 22.96 -18.65
N LEU A 202 -31.12 22.40 -17.58
CA LEU A 202 -30.85 22.79 -16.17
C LEU A 202 -30.65 21.60 -15.22
N GLU A 203 -30.63 20.38 -15.74
CA GLU A 203 -30.57 19.17 -14.92
C GLU A 203 -29.51 18.21 -15.44
N VAL A 204 -28.81 17.56 -14.52
CA VAL A 204 -27.87 16.48 -14.82
C VAL A 204 -28.23 15.27 -13.98
N LEU A 205 -28.31 14.11 -14.62
CA LEU A 205 -28.47 12.81 -13.97
C LEU A 205 -27.33 11.88 -14.41
N VAL A 206 -26.65 11.27 -13.44
CA VAL A 206 -25.64 10.23 -13.69
C VAL A 206 -26.09 8.95 -13.02
N MET A 207 -26.02 7.85 -13.76
CA MET A 207 -26.41 6.51 -13.31
C MET A 207 -25.43 5.45 -13.81
N LYS A 208 -25.45 4.28 -13.18
CA LYS A 208 -24.71 3.09 -13.61
C LYS A 208 -25.67 1.95 -13.88
N VAL A 209 -25.51 1.29 -15.01
CA VAL A 209 -26.22 0.07 -15.37
C VAL A 209 -25.45 -1.12 -14.81
N VAL A 210 -26.10 -1.93 -13.98
CA VAL A 210 -25.52 -3.14 -13.34
C VAL A 210 -26.28 -4.37 -13.83
N SER A 211 -25.53 -5.37 -14.33
CA SER A 211 -26.10 -6.66 -14.72
C SER A 211 -26.23 -7.57 -13.50
N THR A 212 -27.40 -8.17 -13.32
CA THR A 212 -27.74 -9.04 -12.17
C THR A 212 -27.06 -10.42 -12.22
N LEU A 213 -26.32 -10.75 -13.28
CA LEU A 213 -25.69 -12.06 -13.48
C LEU A 213 -24.25 -12.15 -12.98
N SER A 214 -23.67 -11.08 -12.40
CA SER A 214 -22.26 -11.05 -12.04
C SER A 214 -21.97 -10.27 -10.76
N GLU A 215 -22.53 -10.71 -9.63
CA GLU A 215 -22.01 -10.37 -8.30
C GLU A 215 -22.00 -11.62 -7.40
N THR A 216 -20.91 -12.39 -7.49
CA THR A 216 -20.40 -13.15 -6.34
C THR A 216 -19.05 -12.52 -6.03
N GLN A 217 -19.03 -11.69 -4.99
CA GLN A 217 -17.89 -11.25 -4.15
C GLN A 217 -18.04 -9.76 -3.81
N LEU A 218 -18.67 -9.50 -2.66
CA LEU A 218 -18.35 -8.45 -1.68
C LEU A 218 -19.44 -8.49 -0.59
N THR A 219 -19.37 -9.50 0.27
CA THR A 219 -20.13 -9.50 1.53
C THR A 219 -19.18 -9.20 2.68
N THR A 220 -19.41 -8.08 3.36
CA THR A 220 -19.13 -7.96 4.80
C THR A 220 -20.31 -7.25 5.45
N HIS A 221 -21.16 -8.08 6.06
CA HIS A 221 -22.02 -7.85 7.22
C HIS A 221 -22.72 -6.49 7.36
N GLN A 222 -24.04 -6.48 7.22
CA GLN A 222 -24.90 -5.80 8.18
C GLN A 222 -26.22 -6.57 8.36
N ASP A 223 -26.59 -6.69 9.62
CA ASP A 223 -27.57 -7.61 10.16
C ASP A 223 -29.00 -7.38 9.63
N MET A 224 -29.64 -8.51 9.39
CA MET A 224 -31.08 -8.66 9.24
C MET A 224 -31.77 -8.29 10.55
N SER A 225 -32.67 -7.31 10.52
CA SER A 225 -33.83 -7.31 11.41
C SER A 225 -35.09 -7.08 10.58
N GLU A 226 -35.91 -8.11 10.60
CA GLU A 226 -37.26 -8.15 10.04
C GLU A 226 -38.11 -7.08 10.74
N VAL A 227 -38.74 -6.20 9.96
CA VAL A 227 -39.94 -5.50 10.41
C VAL A 227 -41.01 -5.70 9.34
N GLU A 228 -41.95 -6.55 9.72
CA GLU A 228 -43.12 -6.96 8.98
C GLU A 228 -43.96 -5.76 8.54
N ALA A 229 -44.45 -5.84 7.30
CA ALA A 229 -45.40 -4.91 6.74
C ALA A 229 -46.75 -5.03 7.48
N PHE A 230 -47.08 -4.03 8.31
CA PHE A 230 -48.46 -3.79 8.72
C PHE A 230 -49.18 -3.00 7.63
N GLN A 231 -50.06 -3.70 6.90
CA GLN A 231 -51.12 -3.09 6.12
C GLN A 231 -52.20 -2.56 7.07
N GLU A 232 -52.29 -1.24 7.24
CA GLU A 232 -53.53 -0.61 7.66
C GLU A 232 -54.14 0.14 6.48
N LYS A 233 -55.25 -0.43 5.99
CA LYS A 233 -56.24 0.28 5.19
C LYS A 233 -56.86 1.35 6.07
N ASP A 234 -56.63 2.61 5.75
CA ASP A 234 -57.58 3.66 6.11
C ASP A 234 -58.09 4.35 4.85
N ASN A 235 -59.38 4.11 4.61
CA ASN A 235 -60.18 4.79 3.63
C ASN A 235 -60.44 6.21 4.13
N LEU A 236 -59.93 7.22 3.43
CA LEU A 236 -60.63 8.51 3.38
C LEU A 236 -60.58 9.09 1.97
N SER A 237 -61.66 8.78 1.25
CA SER A 237 -62.11 9.48 0.06
C SER A 237 -62.17 10.99 0.30
N THR A 238 -61.41 11.78 -0.44
CA THR A 238 -61.83 13.15 -0.76
C THR A 238 -61.36 13.54 -2.15
N SER A 239 -62.31 13.49 -3.08
CA SER A 239 -62.45 14.34 -4.27
C SER A 239 -61.19 14.66 -5.07
N ALA A 240 -61.01 13.88 -6.14
CA ALA A 240 -60.68 14.47 -7.43
C ALA A 240 -61.75 15.52 -7.78
N SER A 241 -61.45 16.79 -7.55
CA SER A 241 -62.23 17.91 -8.05
C SER A 241 -61.31 18.83 -8.83
N GLN A 242 -61.57 18.86 -10.13
CA GLN A 242 -61.27 19.92 -11.08
C GLN A 242 -61.05 21.28 -10.42
N LEU A 243 -59.92 21.92 -10.72
CA LEU A 243 -59.67 23.37 -10.60
C LEU A 243 -58.58 23.74 -11.63
N PRO A 244 -58.54 25.00 -12.10
CA PRO A 244 -58.86 25.35 -13.48
C PRO A 244 -57.66 25.93 -14.24
N GLU A 245 -57.85 26.09 -15.56
CA GLU A 245 -56.99 26.94 -16.38
C GLU A 245 -56.90 28.36 -15.78
N SER A 246 -55.69 28.91 -15.82
CA SER A 246 -55.25 30.28 -15.47
C SER A 246 -55.06 30.64 -13.99
N CYS A 247 -53.78 30.65 -13.56
CA CYS A 247 -53.14 31.73 -12.80
C CYS A 247 -51.62 31.48 -12.72
N ASP A 248 -50.84 32.47 -13.15
CA ASP A 248 -49.38 32.54 -13.16
C ASP A 248 -48.76 32.42 -11.75
N PHE A 249 -48.47 31.20 -11.32
CA PHE A 249 -47.49 30.97 -10.27
C PHE A 249 -46.40 30.04 -10.80
N VAL A 250 -45.26 30.62 -11.17
CA VAL A 250 -44.02 29.86 -11.36
C VAL A 250 -43.66 29.29 -9.99
N ILE A 251 -43.87 28.00 -9.77
CA ILE A 251 -43.22 27.30 -8.66
C ILE A 251 -41.73 27.32 -9.00
N CYS A 252 -40.98 28.28 -8.44
CA CYS A 252 -39.53 28.28 -8.52
C CYS A 252 -39.04 27.03 -7.77
N GLN A 253 -38.81 25.95 -8.51
CA GLN A 253 -38.19 24.74 -7.97
C GLN A 253 -36.81 25.12 -7.43
N ARG A 254 -36.50 24.71 -6.20
CA ARG A 254 -35.22 25.04 -5.56
C ARG A 254 -34.06 24.30 -6.22
N PRO A 255 -32.85 24.89 -6.24
CA PRO A 255 -31.66 24.16 -6.65
C PRO A 255 -31.46 22.96 -5.75
N MET A 256 -31.06 21.83 -6.32
CA MET A 256 -31.00 20.55 -5.62
C MET A 256 -29.77 19.78 -6.06
N GLU A 257 -29.08 19.18 -5.10
CA GLU A 257 -27.96 18.26 -5.32
C GLU A 257 -28.24 17.02 -4.47
N LEU A 258 -28.34 15.86 -5.13
CA LEU A 258 -28.57 14.56 -4.51
C LEU A 258 -27.45 13.63 -4.94
N ILE A 259 -26.92 12.87 -3.99
CA ILE A 259 -25.78 11.99 -4.21
C ILE A 259 -26.12 10.58 -3.73
N SER A 260 -25.71 9.57 -4.50
CA SER A 260 -25.89 8.15 -4.17
C SER A 260 -27.36 7.82 -3.83
N GLU A 261 -27.64 7.26 -2.65
CA GLU A 261 -28.99 6.79 -2.27
C GLU A 261 -30.05 7.90 -2.27
N GLU A 262 -29.64 9.14 -1.98
CA GLU A 262 -30.55 10.31 -2.02
C GLU A 262 -31.11 10.54 -3.41
N CYS A 263 -30.41 10.10 -4.47
CA CYS A 263 -30.86 10.26 -5.84
C CYS A 263 -32.19 9.54 -6.13
N LYS A 264 -32.58 8.54 -5.32
CA LYS A 264 -33.91 7.91 -5.44
C LYS A 264 -35.05 8.93 -5.25
N MET A 265 -34.77 10.05 -4.58
CA MET A 265 -35.72 11.13 -4.30
C MET A 265 -35.77 12.19 -5.41
N CYS A 266 -35.02 12.05 -6.50
CA CYS A 266 -34.97 13.06 -7.58
C CYS A 266 -36.28 13.19 -8.37
N GLY A 267 -37.18 12.20 -8.27
CA GLY A 267 -38.44 12.17 -9.02
C GLY A 267 -38.30 11.79 -10.49
N ILE A 268 -37.10 11.44 -10.96
CA ILE A 268 -36.87 10.90 -12.31
C ILE A 268 -37.04 9.39 -12.27
N GLY A 269 -38.02 8.89 -13.00
CA GLY A 269 -38.24 7.45 -13.20
C GLY A 269 -37.35 6.91 -14.32
N VAL A 270 -36.58 5.86 -14.02
CA VAL A 270 -35.83 5.07 -15.02
C VAL A 270 -36.21 3.60 -14.86
N SER A 271 -36.85 3.02 -15.87
CA SER A 271 -37.21 1.59 -15.87
C SER A 271 -36.58 0.86 -17.06
N PRO A 272 -35.71 -0.14 -16.83
CA PRO A 272 -35.17 -0.98 -17.89
C PRO A 272 -36.23 -1.96 -18.42
N GLU A 273 -36.14 -2.32 -19.71
CA GLU A 273 -36.99 -3.38 -20.30
C GLU A 273 -36.54 -4.80 -19.87
N ASP A 274 -35.28 -4.98 -19.46
CA ASP A 274 -34.70 -6.26 -19.02
C ASP A 274 -34.45 -6.32 -17.50
N CYS A 275 -34.06 -7.49 -16.97
CA CYS A 275 -33.71 -7.72 -15.55
C CYS A 275 -32.39 -7.05 -15.09
N THR A 276 -32.03 -5.90 -15.65
CA THR A 276 -30.86 -5.09 -15.26
C THR A 276 -31.23 -4.13 -14.13
N GLN A 277 -30.33 -3.89 -13.17
CA GLN A 277 -30.54 -2.88 -12.14
C GLN A 277 -29.89 -1.56 -12.55
N VAL A 278 -30.60 -0.44 -12.34
CA VAL A 278 -30.08 0.91 -12.57
C VAL A 278 -29.82 1.58 -11.23
N CYS A 279 -28.58 1.99 -10.99
CA CYS A 279 -28.18 2.70 -9.79
C CYS A 279 -27.99 4.19 -10.10
N HIS A 280 -28.80 5.06 -9.50
CA HIS A 280 -28.63 6.51 -9.59
C HIS A 280 -27.45 6.95 -8.71
N LEU A 281 -26.54 7.77 -9.24
CA LEU A 281 -25.29 8.14 -8.57
C LEU A 281 -25.20 9.63 -8.25
N LEU A 282 -25.63 10.48 -9.18
CA LEU A 282 -25.61 11.94 -9.00
C LEU A 282 -26.83 12.54 -9.70
N TYR A 283 -27.59 13.36 -9.01
CA TYR A 283 -28.59 14.24 -9.61
C TYR A 283 -28.36 15.66 -9.16
N ARG A 284 -28.32 16.59 -10.12
CA ARG A 284 -28.18 18.02 -9.83
C ARG A 284 -29.14 18.82 -10.70
N ARG A 285 -29.96 19.64 -10.05
CA ARG A 285 -30.87 20.60 -10.69
C ARG A 285 -30.46 22.02 -10.35
N PHE A 286 -30.38 22.85 -11.38
CA PHE A 286 -30.12 24.27 -11.29
C PHE A 286 -31.43 25.05 -11.38
N ALA A 287 -31.55 26.06 -10.53
CA ALA A 287 -32.66 26.99 -10.52
C ALA A 287 -32.08 28.40 -10.66
N PRO A 288 -31.97 28.91 -11.90
CA PRO A 288 -31.49 30.27 -12.11
C PRO A 288 -32.50 31.29 -11.58
N ASP A 289 -32.01 32.26 -10.80
CA ASP A 289 -32.82 33.40 -10.33
C ASP A 289 -32.95 34.43 -11.46
N PHE A 290 -34.11 34.48 -12.10
CA PHE A 290 -34.37 35.41 -13.21
C PHE A 290 -34.68 36.86 -12.75
N THR A 291 -34.55 37.15 -11.46
CA THR A 291 -34.88 38.45 -10.86
C THR A 291 -33.89 39.57 -11.23
N GLU A 292 -32.68 39.23 -11.72
CA GLU A 292 -31.61 40.20 -12.02
C GLU A 292 -31.38 40.47 -13.53
N GLY A 293 -32.34 40.15 -14.41
CA GLY A 293 -32.18 40.42 -15.85
C GLY A 293 -31.19 39.47 -16.56
N ILE A 294 -30.95 38.29 -15.98
CA ILE A 294 -30.14 37.23 -16.57
C ILE A 294 -30.90 36.60 -17.73
N HIS A 295 -30.35 36.67 -18.95
CA HIS A 295 -30.91 36.00 -20.12
C HIS A 295 -30.88 34.47 -19.96
N VAL A 296 -31.91 33.79 -20.46
CA VAL A 296 -32.05 32.31 -20.44
C VAL A 296 -30.84 31.60 -21.05
N GLU A 297 -30.20 32.19 -22.06
CA GLU A 297 -29.00 31.62 -22.69
C GLU A 297 -27.79 31.58 -21.75
N ASN A 298 -27.75 32.42 -20.71
CA ASN A 298 -26.65 32.48 -19.75
C ASN A 298 -26.81 31.47 -18.60
N THR A 299 -27.88 30.67 -18.59
CA THR A 299 -28.20 29.76 -17.48
C THR A 299 -28.25 28.30 -17.88
N ARG A 300 -28.16 27.98 -19.18
CA ARG A 300 -28.25 26.60 -19.69
C ARG A 300 -26.94 25.85 -19.62
N LEU A 301 -27.01 24.57 -19.29
CA LEU A 301 -25.90 23.64 -19.36
C LEU A 301 -25.47 23.44 -20.83
N HIS A 302 -24.16 23.44 -21.08
CA HIS A 302 -23.61 23.38 -22.45
C HIS A 302 -22.61 22.24 -22.68
N SER A 303 -22.20 21.52 -21.64
CA SER A 303 -21.19 20.46 -21.75
C SER A 303 -21.37 19.41 -20.67
N LEU A 304 -21.34 18.13 -21.07
CA LEU A 304 -21.34 16.96 -20.19
C LEU A 304 -20.31 15.94 -20.68
N GLN A 305 -19.43 15.45 -19.80
CA GLN A 305 -18.40 14.45 -20.09
C GLN A 305 -18.22 13.47 -18.94
N LEU A 306 -18.12 12.18 -19.27
CA LEU A 306 -17.60 11.12 -18.40
C LEU A 306 -16.17 10.79 -18.81
N LEU A 307 -15.24 10.87 -17.86
CA LEU A 307 -13.81 10.61 -18.09
C LEU A 307 -13.34 9.47 -17.19
N PRO A 308 -12.98 8.29 -17.73
CA PRO A 308 -12.38 7.22 -16.96
C PRO A 308 -10.90 7.52 -16.68
N MET A 309 -10.45 7.15 -15.49
CA MET A 309 -9.03 6.94 -15.19
C MET A 309 -8.78 5.48 -14.84
N TYR A 310 -7.58 5.01 -15.15
CA TYR A 310 -7.23 3.59 -15.13
C TYR A 310 -6.24 3.29 -14.03
N LYS A 311 -6.23 2.03 -13.59
CA LYS A 311 -5.24 1.54 -12.65
C LYS A 311 -3.86 1.54 -13.29
N THR A 312 -2.84 1.98 -12.55
CA THR A 312 -1.49 2.05 -13.06
C THR A 312 -0.93 0.63 -13.16
N GLY A 313 -0.66 0.16 -14.37
CA GLY A 313 -0.10 -1.17 -14.64
C GLY A 313 1.36 -1.29 -14.21
N ILE A 314 1.65 -1.23 -12.91
CA ILE A 314 2.89 -1.74 -12.32
C ILE A 314 2.53 -3.03 -11.59
N SER A 315 2.02 -3.99 -12.36
CA SER A 315 1.92 -5.38 -11.92
C SER A 315 3.24 -6.04 -12.32
N PHE A 316 4.00 -6.53 -11.33
CA PHE A 316 5.06 -7.51 -11.58
C PHE A 316 4.39 -8.83 -11.99
N ALA A 317 3.87 -8.91 -13.21
CA ALA A 317 3.26 -10.12 -13.74
C ALA A 317 4.35 -11.14 -14.07
N THR A 318 4.29 -12.29 -13.41
CA THR A 318 5.18 -13.45 -13.59
C THR A 318 4.88 -14.26 -14.85
N ASP A 319 4.00 -13.83 -15.75
CA ASP A 319 3.69 -14.58 -16.97
C ASP A 319 3.35 -13.68 -18.19
N PRO A 320 4.22 -13.60 -19.22
CA PRO A 320 4.08 -12.65 -20.32
C PRO A 320 3.20 -13.12 -21.50
N LYS A 321 2.43 -14.21 -21.38
CA LYS A 321 1.80 -14.86 -22.57
C LYS A 321 0.27 -15.00 -22.56
N SER A 322 -0.49 -14.48 -21.61
CA SER A 322 -1.95 -14.70 -21.60
C SER A 322 -2.86 -13.54 -21.20
N ALA A 323 -2.41 -12.28 -21.22
CA ALA A 323 -3.31 -11.16 -20.94
C ALA A 323 -3.13 -10.04 -21.95
N THR A 324 -4.10 -9.88 -22.86
CA THR A 324 -4.41 -8.52 -23.33
C THR A 324 -4.69 -7.68 -22.08
N PRO A 325 -4.00 -6.57 -21.84
CA PRO A 325 -4.22 -5.78 -20.63
C PRO A 325 -5.66 -5.27 -20.66
N GLN A 326 -6.55 -5.91 -19.90
CA GLN A 326 -7.87 -5.36 -19.65
C GLN A 326 -7.65 -4.06 -18.90
N LYS A 327 -8.01 -2.94 -19.55
CA LYS A 327 -7.92 -1.60 -18.97
C LYS A 327 -8.97 -1.50 -17.85
N GLU A 328 -8.57 -1.85 -16.64
CA GLU A 328 -9.43 -1.75 -15.46
C GLU A 328 -9.63 -0.26 -15.12
N VAL A 329 -10.89 0.19 -15.15
CA VAL A 329 -11.26 1.56 -14.75
C VAL A 329 -11.15 1.65 -13.24
N LEU A 330 -10.27 2.53 -12.77
CA LEU A 330 -10.03 2.79 -11.35
C LEU A 330 -11.08 3.74 -10.79
N VAL A 331 -11.35 4.85 -11.49
CA VAL A 331 -12.29 5.89 -11.06
C VAL A 331 -12.93 6.56 -12.28
N MET A 332 -14.21 6.90 -12.16
CA MET A 332 -14.94 7.65 -13.18
C MET A 332 -15.10 9.10 -12.75
N PHE A 333 -14.83 10.06 -13.63
CA PHE A 333 -15.12 11.47 -13.38
C PHE A 333 -16.31 11.93 -14.19
N CYS A 334 -17.17 12.75 -13.59
CA CYS A 334 -18.27 13.42 -14.29
C CYS A 334 -18.05 14.93 -14.25
N PHE A 335 -17.99 15.54 -15.43
CA PHE A 335 -17.90 16.99 -15.59
C PHE A 335 -19.11 17.52 -16.34
N PHE A 336 -19.67 18.61 -15.82
CA PHE A 336 -20.67 19.39 -16.53
C PHE A 336 -20.54 20.88 -16.25
N SER A 337 -21.04 21.70 -17.17
CA SER A 337 -20.71 23.13 -17.18
C SER A 337 -21.90 24.01 -17.58
N MET A 338 -22.10 25.05 -16.76
CA MET A 338 -22.93 26.23 -17.03
C MET A 338 -22.02 27.35 -17.58
N PRO A 339 -22.58 28.42 -18.21
CA PRO A 339 -21.78 29.46 -18.86
C PRO A 339 -20.80 30.22 -17.94
N HIS A 340 -20.99 30.14 -16.62
CA HIS A 340 -20.11 30.80 -15.64
C HIS A 340 -19.48 29.83 -14.63
N THR A 341 -19.90 28.56 -14.61
CA THR A 341 -19.47 27.62 -13.58
C THR A 341 -19.44 26.18 -14.08
N GLY A 342 -18.29 25.52 -13.93
CA GLY A 342 -18.11 24.09 -14.16
C GLY A 342 -18.00 23.29 -12.87
N PHE A 343 -18.50 22.06 -12.89
CA PHE A 343 -18.50 21.14 -11.76
C PHE A 343 -17.81 19.84 -12.17
N LEU A 344 -16.83 19.39 -11.40
CA LEU A 344 -16.14 18.12 -11.59
C LEU A 344 -16.37 17.22 -10.36
N TYR A 345 -17.01 16.07 -10.59
CA TYR A 345 -17.27 15.03 -9.59
C TYR A 345 -16.38 13.82 -9.80
N SER A 346 -15.94 13.21 -8.71
CA SER A 346 -15.39 11.86 -8.66
C SER A 346 -16.52 10.88 -8.38
N ILE A 347 -16.54 9.77 -9.10
CA ILE A 347 -17.46 8.64 -8.95
C ILE A 347 -16.58 7.40 -8.72
N GLY A 348 -16.12 7.25 -7.47
CA GLY A 348 -15.33 6.10 -7.00
C GLY A 348 -16.13 5.28 -5.99
N SER A 349 -15.49 4.90 -4.88
CA SER A 349 -16.17 4.34 -3.70
C SER A 349 -17.32 5.23 -3.18
N THR A 350 -17.15 6.54 -3.29
CA THR A 350 -18.14 7.56 -2.95
C THR A 350 -18.17 8.63 -4.04
N VAL A 351 -19.34 9.21 -4.27
CA VAL A 351 -19.49 10.34 -5.20
C VAL A 351 -19.18 11.64 -4.45
N LYS A 352 -18.22 12.42 -4.95
CA LYS A 352 -17.73 13.65 -4.29
C LYS A 352 -17.46 14.76 -5.30
N LEU A 353 -17.89 15.98 -4.99
CA LEU A 353 -17.49 17.18 -5.75
C LEU A 353 -16.01 17.45 -5.51
N LEU A 354 -15.20 17.42 -6.58
CA LEU A 354 -13.75 17.62 -6.49
C LEU A 354 -13.34 19.07 -6.72
N SER A 355 -13.93 19.72 -7.72
CA SER A 355 -13.49 21.05 -8.16
C SER A 355 -14.63 21.85 -8.75
N LEU A 356 -14.64 23.13 -8.39
CA LEU A 356 -15.54 24.15 -8.93
C LEU A 356 -14.73 25.10 -9.80
N TYR A 357 -15.13 25.27 -11.05
CA TYR A 357 -14.46 26.14 -12.01
C TYR A 357 -15.29 27.39 -12.23
N GLN A 358 -14.81 28.54 -11.78
CA GLN A 358 -15.45 29.82 -12.03
C GLN A 358 -14.86 30.48 -13.27
N TYR A 359 -15.71 30.78 -14.26
CA TYR A 359 -15.28 31.40 -15.51
C TYR A 359 -15.41 32.92 -15.44
N PRO A 360 -14.38 33.68 -15.88
CA PRO A 360 -14.43 35.15 -15.85
C PRO A 360 -15.34 35.73 -16.94
N GLU A 361 -15.55 34.99 -18.02
CA GLU A 361 -16.41 35.35 -19.15
C GLU A 361 -17.39 34.19 -19.41
N THR A 362 -18.45 34.46 -20.19
CA THR A 362 -19.39 33.43 -20.61
C THR A 362 -18.69 32.35 -21.44
N SER A 363 -18.66 31.12 -20.92
CA SER A 363 -18.20 29.94 -21.64
C SER A 363 -19.25 29.48 -22.63
N GLN A 364 -18.78 29.01 -23.79
CA GLN A 364 -19.64 28.41 -24.82
C GLN A 364 -19.57 26.88 -24.78
N GLN A 365 -18.38 26.34 -24.55
CA GLN A 365 -18.15 24.89 -24.46
C GLN A 365 -16.90 24.62 -23.63
N ALA A 366 -16.87 23.46 -22.98
CA ALA A 366 -15.73 23.01 -22.18
C ALA A 366 -15.41 21.54 -22.47
N VAL A 367 -14.12 21.19 -22.48
CA VAL A 367 -13.61 19.85 -22.75
C VAL A 367 -12.65 19.44 -21.63
N LEU A 368 -12.98 18.33 -20.97
CA LEU A 368 -12.20 17.75 -19.88
C LEU A 368 -11.22 16.72 -20.45
N THR A 369 -9.97 16.81 -20.00
CA THR A 369 -8.92 15.82 -20.24
C THR A 369 -8.34 15.36 -18.90
N PRO A 370 -7.55 14.28 -18.85
CA PRO A 370 -6.89 13.86 -17.61
C PRO A 370 -5.95 14.92 -17.00
N GLN A 371 -5.39 15.81 -17.83
CA GLN A 371 -4.40 16.82 -17.40
C GLN A 371 -5.00 18.22 -17.21
N PHE A 372 -6.00 18.58 -18.03
CA PHE A 372 -6.54 19.94 -18.10
C PHE A 372 -8.03 19.98 -18.38
N LEU A 373 -8.66 21.10 -18.02
CA LEU A 373 -9.96 21.51 -18.50
C LEU A 373 -9.77 22.68 -19.47
N HIS A 374 -10.19 22.49 -20.73
CA HIS A 374 -10.16 23.51 -21.76
C HIS A 374 -11.53 24.16 -21.89
N VAL A 375 -11.60 25.48 -21.81
CA VAL A 375 -12.86 26.23 -21.87
C VAL A 375 -12.74 27.29 -22.96
N ILE A 376 -13.72 27.34 -23.86
CA ILE A 376 -13.79 28.39 -24.87
C ILE A 376 -14.84 29.43 -24.48
N THR A 377 -14.46 30.70 -24.54
CA THR A 377 -15.36 31.86 -24.53
C THR A 377 -15.43 32.40 -25.96
N ARG A 378 -16.18 33.48 -26.22
CA ARG A 378 -16.23 34.07 -27.57
C ARG A 378 -14.85 34.41 -28.15
N ASN A 379 -13.89 34.80 -27.29
CA ASN A 379 -12.59 35.31 -27.72
C ASN A 379 -11.38 34.60 -27.07
N ASN A 380 -11.60 33.73 -26.08
CA ASN A 380 -10.52 33.14 -25.30
C ASN A 380 -10.61 31.62 -25.29
N LEU A 381 -9.47 30.97 -25.54
CA LEU A 381 -9.23 29.59 -25.14
C LEU A 381 -8.50 29.60 -23.79
N GLN A 382 -9.20 29.14 -22.76
CA GLN A 382 -8.71 29.07 -21.38
C GLN A 382 -8.33 27.63 -21.04
N CYS A 383 -7.30 27.47 -20.21
CA CYS A 383 -6.81 26.17 -19.75
C CYS A 383 -6.72 26.18 -18.22
N PHE A 384 -7.44 25.27 -17.57
CA PHE A 384 -7.47 25.12 -16.11
C PHE A 384 -6.84 23.78 -15.70
N THR A 385 -6.19 23.76 -14.55
CA THR A 385 -5.69 22.51 -13.94
C THR A 385 -6.84 21.67 -13.37
N VAL A 386 -6.63 20.36 -13.26
CA VAL A 386 -7.64 19.41 -12.76
C VAL A 386 -7.10 18.59 -11.59
N ARG A 387 -8.02 17.93 -10.86
CA ARG A 387 -7.70 17.11 -9.68
C ARG A 387 -7.88 15.61 -9.90
N CYS A 388 -8.08 15.20 -11.15
CA CYS A 388 -8.32 13.81 -11.52
C CYS A 388 -7.20 12.89 -11.01
N SER A 389 -5.93 13.21 -11.27
CA SER A 389 -4.79 12.39 -10.83
C SER A 389 -4.62 12.35 -9.30
N ALA A 390 -4.96 13.43 -8.60
CA ALA A 390 -4.90 13.50 -7.14
C ALA A 390 -5.95 12.61 -6.47
N ALA A 391 -7.14 12.52 -7.07
CA ALA A 391 -8.21 11.64 -6.61
C ALA A 391 -7.92 10.17 -6.98
N ALA A 392 -7.46 9.92 -8.22
CA ALA A 392 -7.15 8.58 -8.70
C ALA A 392 -6.09 7.86 -7.83
N VAL A 393 -4.96 8.50 -7.51
CA VAL A 393 -3.92 7.87 -6.67
C VAL A 393 -4.44 7.46 -5.29
N ARG A 394 -5.38 8.22 -4.72
CA ARG A 394 -5.96 7.93 -3.40
C ARG A 394 -6.91 6.75 -3.40
N GLU A 395 -7.60 6.50 -4.53
CA GLU A 395 -8.38 5.28 -4.70
C GLU A 395 -7.48 4.08 -5.03
N GLU A 396 -6.31 4.29 -5.66
CA GLU A 396 -5.35 3.22 -5.99
C GLU A 396 -4.51 2.73 -4.79
N ASP A 397 -4.00 3.66 -3.98
CA ASP A 397 -3.09 3.36 -2.85
C ASP A 397 -3.62 4.00 -1.54
N PRO A 398 -4.22 3.20 -0.63
CA PRO A 398 -4.71 3.70 0.66
C PRO A 398 -3.60 4.24 1.59
N TYR A 399 -2.34 3.91 1.33
CA TYR A 399 -1.18 4.38 2.10
C TYR A 399 -0.55 5.66 1.53
N ILE A 400 -1.20 6.29 0.55
CA ILE A 400 -0.83 7.65 0.12
C ILE A 400 -1.04 8.64 1.28
N ASP A 401 -0.19 9.68 1.34
CA ASP A 401 -0.15 10.67 2.41
C ASP A 401 0.37 10.13 3.77
N THR A 402 1.20 9.08 3.71
CA THR A 402 2.01 8.58 4.83
C THR A 402 3.44 9.12 4.78
N THR A 403 4.31 8.69 5.70
CA THR A 403 5.76 9.02 5.66
C THR A 403 6.49 8.44 4.45
N MET A 404 5.89 7.49 3.74
CA MET A 404 6.49 6.82 2.57
C MET A 404 6.17 7.51 1.25
N LYS A 405 4.92 7.98 1.07
CA LYS A 405 4.44 8.59 -0.18
C LYS A 405 3.50 9.75 0.12
N SER A 406 3.48 10.77 -0.74
CA SER A 406 2.56 11.89 -0.65
C SER A 406 2.09 12.35 -2.04
N CYS A 407 0.88 12.91 -2.07
CA CYS A 407 0.31 13.55 -3.24
C CYS A 407 -0.27 14.91 -2.84
N PRO A 408 -0.20 15.95 -3.70
CA PRO A 408 -0.93 17.19 -3.47
C PRO A 408 -2.42 16.92 -3.17
N PRO A 409 -3.03 17.67 -2.23
CA PRO A 409 -4.38 17.39 -1.76
C PRO A 409 -5.41 17.73 -2.84
N VAL A 410 -6.50 16.97 -2.86
CA VAL A 410 -7.61 17.17 -3.81
C VAL A 410 -8.33 18.51 -3.56
N SER A 411 -8.30 19.00 -2.32
CA SER A 411 -8.83 20.30 -1.90
C SER A 411 -7.99 21.50 -2.35
N MET A 412 -6.84 21.30 -3.01
CA MET A 412 -6.02 22.40 -3.50
C MET A 412 -6.75 23.18 -4.60
N ASP A 413 -6.86 24.51 -4.43
CA ASP A 413 -7.46 25.41 -5.42
C ASP A 413 -6.92 25.19 -6.82
N VAL A 414 -7.79 25.13 -7.83
CA VAL A 414 -7.38 25.07 -9.24
C VAL A 414 -6.80 26.41 -9.72
N CYS A 415 -5.94 26.37 -10.74
CA CYS A 415 -5.42 27.57 -11.39
C CYS A 415 -5.68 27.57 -12.90
N THR A 416 -5.59 28.76 -13.48
CA THR A 416 -5.55 28.97 -14.92
C THR A 416 -4.12 29.11 -15.41
N LEU A 417 -3.84 28.50 -16.54
CA LEU A 417 -2.63 28.75 -17.32
C LEU A 417 -2.89 29.87 -18.34
N ARG A 418 -1.85 30.23 -19.12
CA ARG A 418 -1.95 31.30 -20.11
C ARG A 418 -3.10 31.05 -21.08
N MET A 419 -3.95 32.06 -21.25
CA MET A 419 -5.05 32.04 -22.21
C MET A 419 -4.53 32.34 -23.61
N GLN A 420 -5.18 31.76 -24.63
CA GLN A 420 -4.89 32.03 -26.04
C GLN A 420 -6.06 32.77 -26.69
N LEU A 421 -5.75 33.86 -27.39
CA LEU A 421 -6.75 34.70 -28.02
C LEU A 421 -7.18 34.12 -29.38
N PHE A 422 -8.47 34.10 -29.62
CA PHE A 422 -9.11 33.79 -30.89
C PHE A 422 -10.22 34.81 -31.14
N ILE A 423 -10.74 34.86 -32.37
CA ILE A 423 -11.86 35.73 -32.71
C ILE A 423 -13.05 34.85 -33.07
N GLY A 424 -14.12 34.95 -32.29
CA GLY A 424 -15.38 34.28 -32.59
C GLY A 424 -15.33 32.76 -32.46
N LEU A 425 -14.72 32.24 -31.40
CA LEU A 425 -14.82 30.81 -31.06
C LEU A 425 -16.29 30.38 -30.99
N LYS A 426 -16.54 29.11 -31.35
CA LYS A 426 -17.88 28.49 -31.36
C LYS A 426 -17.92 27.08 -30.82
N ALA A 427 -16.94 26.25 -31.16
CA ALA A 427 -16.92 24.85 -30.75
C ALA A 427 -15.49 24.33 -30.59
N ILE A 428 -15.34 23.34 -29.71
CA ILE A 428 -14.06 22.69 -29.39
C ILE A 428 -14.25 21.17 -29.28
N ALA A 429 -13.27 20.42 -29.78
CA ALA A 429 -13.13 19.00 -29.50
C ALA A 429 -11.67 18.66 -29.17
N HIS A 430 -11.45 17.52 -28.51
CA HIS A 430 -10.14 17.06 -28.10
C HIS A 430 -9.87 15.66 -28.64
N PHE A 431 -8.65 15.46 -29.12
CA PHE A 431 -8.16 14.15 -29.49
C PHE A 431 -6.64 14.05 -29.27
N LYS A 432 -6.19 13.04 -28.51
CA LYS A 432 -4.78 12.87 -28.10
C LYS A 432 -4.17 14.16 -27.53
N ASN A 433 -3.27 14.81 -28.27
CA ASN A 433 -2.57 16.03 -27.88
C ASN A 433 -3.00 17.22 -28.75
N TYR A 434 -4.20 17.15 -29.34
CA TYR A 434 -4.72 18.16 -30.27
C TYR A 434 -6.09 18.64 -29.82
N LEU A 435 -6.28 19.96 -29.89
CA LEU A 435 -7.57 20.62 -29.76
C LEU A 435 -8.02 21.08 -31.14
N ILE A 436 -9.22 20.67 -31.53
CA ILE A 436 -9.86 21.10 -32.76
C ILE A 436 -10.82 22.22 -32.42
N ILE A 437 -10.65 23.39 -33.03
CA ILE A 437 -11.34 24.61 -32.65
C ILE A 437 -11.99 25.25 -33.87
N LEU A 438 -13.29 25.50 -33.79
CA LEU A 438 -14.02 26.25 -34.80
C LEU A 438 -14.20 27.71 -34.39
N THR A 439 -13.78 28.62 -35.27
CA THR A 439 -14.10 30.05 -35.18
C THR A 439 -15.07 30.46 -36.28
N LYS A 440 -15.98 31.39 -35.96
CA LYS A 440 -16.94 32.01 -36.86
C LYS A 440 -17.19 33.46 -36.46
N THR A 441 -16.94 34.40 -37.36
CA THR A 441 -17.20 35.83 -37.16
C THR A 441 -18.62 36.17 -37.61
N ASN A 442 -19.52 36.36 -36.64
CA ASN A 442 -20.88 36.83 -36.93
C ASN A 442 -20.84 38.31 -37.35
N MET A 443 -21.12 38.61 -38.61
CA MET A 443 -21.32 40.00 -39.10
C MET A 443 -22.66 40.61 -38.63
N GLU A 444 -23.62 39.77 -38.21
CA GLU A 444 -25.00 40.16 -37.86
C GLU A 444 -25.09 41.08 -36.63
N ALA A 445 -24.14 40.99 -35.68
CA ALA A 445 -24.12 41.87 -34.50
C ALA A 445 -23.81 43.34 -34.82
N THR A 446 -23.43 43.64 -36.07
CA THR A 446 -23.15 45.01 -36.52
C THR A 446 -24.39 45.72 -37.07
N GLU A 447 -25.48 45.00 -37.37
CA GLU A 447 -26.73 45.59 -37.85
C GLU A 447 -27.64 46.04 -36.70
N GLU A 448 -27.66 45.33 -35.57
CA GLU A 448 -28.43 45.77 -34.38
C GLU A 448 -27.92 47.10 -33.80
N ARG A 449 -26.61 47.38 -33.88
CA ARG A 449 -26.05 48.69 -33.50
C ARG A 449 -26.31 49.81 -34.51
N ARG A 450 -26.70 49.50 -35.74
CA ARG A 450 -27.00 50.51 -36.78
C ARG A 450 -28.45 50.99 -36.77
N VAL A 451 -29.36 50.27 -36.11
CA VAL A 451 -30.76 50.71 -35.96
C VAL A 451 -30.91 51.79 -34.88
N SER A 452 -29.96 51.89 -33.94
CA SER A 452 -29.95 52.93 -32.91
C SER A 452 -28.95 54.05 -33.20
N THR A 453 -29.08 54.76 -34.33
CA THR A 453 -28.61 56.15 -34.51
C THR A 453 -29.01 56.68 -35.89
N SER A 454 -30.29 56.99 -36.07
CA SER A 454 -30.70 57.92 -37.11
C SER A 454 -30.53 59.36 -36.62
N GLN A 455 -29.48 60.07 -37.06
CA GLN A 455 -29.57 61.49 -37.44
C GLN A 455 -28.29 62.04 -38.11
N ARG A 456 -28.50 62.57 -39.33
CA ARG A 456 -27.80 63.67 -40.04
C ARG A 456 -26.46 63.43 -40.80
N GLN A 457 -26.65 63.26 -42.12
CA GLN A 457 -26.00 63.93 -43.26
C GLN A 457 -24.47 63.85 -43.47
N ARG A 458 -24.02 63.29 -44.61
CA ARG A 458 -23.74 64.02 -45.87
C ARG A 458 -23.29 63.08 -47.01
N SER A 459 -23.67 63.45 -48.22
CA SER A 459 -23.49 62.77 -49.51
C SER A 459 -22.03 62.57 -49.93
N LYS A 460 -21.73 61.40 -50.53
CA LYS A 460 -20.70 61.20 -51.57
C LYS A 460 -20.98 59.92 -52.39
N LYS A 461 -20.60 59.99 -53.66
CA LYS A 461 -20.98 59.21 -54.86
C LYS A 461 -20.80 57.67 -54.78
N PRO A 462 -21.50 56.88 -55.62
CA PRO A 462 -21.40 55.42 -55.62
C PRO A 462 -20.14 54.97 -56.37
N VAL A 463 -19.31 54.15 -55.72
CA VAL A 463 -18.21 53.44 -56.39
C VAL A 463 -18.60 51.97 -56.50
N LYS A 464 -18.78 51.59 -57.77
CA LYS A 464 -18.90 50.28 -58.41
C LYS A 464 -18.56 49.05 -57.53
N ASN A 465 -19.51 48.12 -57.50
CA ASN A 465 -19.37 46.73 -57.08
C ASN A 465 -18.11 46.10 -57.70
N LYS A 466 -17.14 45.75 -56.85
CA LYS A 466 -16.15 44.72 -57.18
C LYS A 466 -16.83 43.36 -56.96
N THR A 467 -16.70 42.51 -57.98
CA THR A 467 -17.06 41.09 -58.01
C THR A 467 -16.71 40.37 -56.70
N ALA A 468 -17.70 39.69 -56.13
CA ALA A 468 -17.54 38.79 -54.99
C ALA A 468 -16.81 37.52 -55.44
N GLN A 469 -15.48 37.53 -55.40
CA GLN A 469 -14.70 36.30 -55.58
C GLN A 469 -13.49 36.14 -54.65
N ASP A 470 -13.17 37.11 -53.79
CA ASP A 470 -12.13 36.95 -52.75
C ASP A 470 -12.58 37.61 -51.43
N ALA A 471 -13.70 37.16 -50.86
CA ALA A 471 -14.00 37.45 -49.46
C ALA A 471 -13.34 36.36 -48.62
N GLU A 472 -12.39 36.72 -47.74
CA GLU A 472 -11.84 35.78 -46.77
C GLU A 472 -12.98 35.08 -46.01
N PRO A 473 -12.90 33.76 -45.82
CA PRO A 473 -13.94 33.02 -45.12
C PRO A 473 -14.14 33.60 -43.72
N ASN A 474 -15.40 33.84 -43.32
CA ASN A 474 -15.77 34.34 -42.00
C ASN A 474 -15.66 33.27 -40.90
N TRP A 475 -14.86 32.22 -41.12
CA TRP A 475 -14.71 31.07 -40.26
C TRP A 475 -13.32 30.45 -40.46
N ASN A 476 -12.80 29.77 -39.44
CA ASN A 476 -11.60 28.94 -39.54
C ASN A 476 -11.75 27.71 -38.65
N LEU A 477 -11.22 26.57 -39.11
CA LEU A 477 -11.09 25.35 -38.30
C LEU A 477 -9.62 25.13 -37.96
N TYR A 478 -9.26 25.27 -36.69
CA TYR A 478 -7.90 25.14 -36.21
C TYR A 478 -7.64 23.77 -35.60
N VAL A 479 -6.42 23.27 -35.81
CA VAL A 479 -5.80 22.19 -35.03
C VAL A 479 -4.72 22.83 -34.18
N VAL A 480 -4.92 22.85 -32.87
CA VAL A 480 -3.98 23.40 -31.89
C VAL A 480 -3.31 22.25 -31.16
N SER A 481 -2.00 22.09 -31.30
CA SER A 481 -1.25 21.10 -30.52
C SER A 481 -1.09 21.56 -29.08
N THR A 482 -1.29 20.68 -28.11
CA THR A 482 -0.91 20.94 -26.70
C THR A 482 0.61 20.82 -26.53
N THR A 483 1.16 21.58 -25.59
CA THR A 483 2.59 21.49 -25.26
C THR A 483 2.89 20.12 -24.65
N PRO A 484 3.96 19.42 -25.07
CA PRO A 484 4.35 18.14 -24.46
C PRO A 484 4.49 18.25 -22.94
N THR A 485 3.98 17.26 -22.20
CA THR A 485 3.86 17.31 -20.73
C THR A 485 5.18 17.63 -20.03
N VAL A 486 6.29 16.99 -20.42
CA VAL A 486 7.62 17.22 -19.82
C VAL A 486 8.13 18.64 -20.09
N GLN A 487 7.86 19.19 -21.28
CA GLN A 487 8.24 20.56 -21.63
C GLN A 487 7.45 21.58 -20.80
N LEU A 488 6.14 21.39 -20.68
CA LEU A 488 5.29 22.25 -19.86
C LEU A 488 5.66 22.17 -18.38
N TYR A 489 5.97 20.97 -17.87
CA TYR A 489 6.49 20.76 -16.52
C TYR A 489 7.76 21.58 -16.27
N LYS A 490 8.76 21.51 -17.16
CA LYS A 490 10.00 22.29 -17.03
C LYS A 490 9.73 23.79 -17.00
N GLU A 491 8.79 24.24 -17.83
CA GLU A 491 8.37 25.64 -17.84
C GLU A 491 7.71 26.06 -16.51
N MET A 492 6.82 25.23 -15.96
CA MET A 492 6.17 25.50 -14.66
C MET A 492 7.19 25.55 -13.51
N VAL A 493 8.18 24.66 -13.51
CA VAL A 493 9.27 24.68 -12.52
C VAL A 493 10.13 25.95 -12.67
N GLU A 494 10.49 26.35 -13.88
CA GLU A 494 11.26 27.57 -14.09
C GLU A 494 10.47 28.83 -13.71
N TYR A 495 9.17 28.84 -14.01
CA TYR A 495 8.29 29.94 -13.64
C TYR A 495 8.07 30.02 -12.11
N SER A 496 8.09 28.89 -11.40
CA SER A 496 7.92 28.86 -9.94
C SER A 496 9.06 29.55 -9.18
N LYS A 497 10.29 29.51 -9.72
CA LYS A 497 11.47 30.21 -9.17
C LYS A 497 11.27 31.73 -9.11
N ARG A 498 10.51 32.31 -10.05
CA ARG A 498 10.19 33.76 -10.04
C ARG A 498 9.33 34.17 -8.85
N TYR A 499 8.60 33.23 -8.23
CA TYR A 499 7.78 33.49 -7.05
C TYR A 499 8.49 33.21 -5.72
N GLU A 500 9.69 32.63 -5.74
CA GLU A 500 10.45 32.29 -4.51
C GLU A 500 10.76 33.54 -3.68
N THR A 501 10.99 34.70 -4.31
CA THR A 501 11.36 35.95 -3.62
C THR A 501 10.17 36.82 -3.18
N ALA A 502 8.99 36.66 -3.79
CA ALA A 502 7.87 37.60 -3.62
C ALA A 502 6.59 36.98 -3.00
N LYS A 503 6.30 35.70 -3.24
CA LYS A 503 5.11 34.98 -2.72
C LYS A 503 5.40 33.48 -2.60
N THR A 504 5.88 33.02 -1.45
CA THR A 504 6.20 31.60 -1.17
C THR A 504 5.03 30.65 -1.49
N GLN A 505 3.78 31.09 -1.25
CA GLN A 505 2.57 30.33 -1.54
C GLN A 505 2.27 30.14 -3.04
N GLY A 506 2.77 31.03 -3.90
CA GLY A 506 2.60 30.95 -5.35
C GLY A 506 3.52 29.90 -5.98
N SER A 507 4.77 29.83 -5.50
CA SER A 507 5.78 28.87 -5.96
C SER A 507 5.37 27.43 -5.65
N ILE A 508 5.00 27.12 -4.40
CA ILE A 508 4.59 25.75 -4.02
C ILE A 508 3.33 25.28 -4.73
N HIS A 509 2.36 26.18 -4.92
CA HIS A 509 1.14 25.84 -5.65
C HIS A 509 1.47 25.43 -7.07
N LEU A 510 2.32 26.20 -7.77
CA LEU A 510 2.73 25.85 -9.13
C LEU A 510 3.54 24.55 -9.20
N LEU A 511 4.42 24.28 -8.22
CA LEU A 511 5.14 23.00 -8.13
C LEU A 511 4.19 21.82 -7.90
N ASN A 512 3.18 21.98 -7.05
CA ASN A 512 2.14 20.97 -6.84
C ASN A 512 1.34 20.73 -8.14
N GLU A 513 0.97 21.78 -8.87
CA GLU A 513 0.29 21.66 -10.17
C GLU A 513 1.16 20.93 -11.20
N ALA A 514 2.44 21.27 -11.28
CA ALA A 514 3.40 20.63 -12.18
C ALA A 514 3.57 19.12 -11.85
N HIS A 515 3.58 18.78 -10.56
CA HIS A 515 3.64 17.40 -10.11
C HIS A 515 2.35 16.61 -10.43
N LEU A 516 1.17 17.21 -10.26
CA LEU A 516 -0.10 16.58 -10.64
C LEU A 516 -0.23 16.38 -12.16
N LEU A 517 0.31 17.31 -12.95
CA LEU A 517 0.39 17.23 -14.41
C LEU A 517 1.21 16.01 -14.87
N VAL A 518 2.44 15.86 -14.36
CA VAL A 518 3.32 14.72 -14.70
C VAL A 518 2.71 13.40 -14.24
N ARG A 519 2.13 13.37 -13.03
CA ARG A 519 1.44 12.19 -12.52
C ARG A 519 0.25 11.78 -13.37
N ALA A 520 -0.58 12.73 -13.81
CA ALA A 520 -1.71 12.45 -14.69
C ALA A 520 -1.26 11.78 -16.01
N ALA A 521 -0.13 12.22 -16.57
CA ALA A 521 0.44 11.60 -17.76
C ALA A 521 0.97 10.17 -17.52
N LEU A 522 1.50 9.87 -16.32
CA LEU A 522 1.96 8.52 -15.96
C LEU A 522 0.80 7.50 -15.84
N MET A 523 -0.43 8.00 -15.68
CA MET A 523 -1.65 7.18 -15.58
C MET A 523 -2.33 6.96 -16.94
N ASP A 524 -1.73 7.38 -18.05
CA ASP A 524 -2.25 7.09 -19.39
C ASP A 524 -2.05 5.61 -19.74
N PRO A 525 -3.13 4.84 -19.99
CA PRO A 525 -3.04 3.42 -20.32
C PRO A 525 -2.39 3.15 -21.67
N ASN A 526 -2.28 4.17 -22.54
CA ASN A 526 -1.61 4.05 -23.84
C ASN A 526 -0.12 4.43 -23.79
N LEU A 527 0.42 4.65 -22.58
CA LEU A 527 1.84 4.96 -22.41
C LEU A 527 2.70 3.71 -22.64
N GLU A 528 3.13 3.50 -23.88
CA GLU A 528 4.03 2.43 -24.27
C GLU A 528 5.41 2.57 -23.58
N GLU A 529 6.09 1.44 -23.35
CA GLU A 529 7.49 1.41 -22.90
C GLU A 529 8.40 2.04 -23.95
N SER A 530 8.57 3.35 -23.82
CA SER A 530 9.23 4.21 -24.79
C SER A 530 10.17 5.19 -24.09
N LEU A 531 11.05 5.84 -24.86
CA LEU A 531 11.89 6.93 -24.36
C LEU A 531 11.05 8.00 -23.63
N ALA A 532 9.85 8.29 -24.14
CA ALA A 532 8.92 9.24 -23.51
C ALA A 532 8.49 8.83 -22.10
N LYS A 533 8.26 7.53 -21.84
CA LYS A 533 7.96 7.02 -20.49
C LYS A 533 9.13 7.22 -19.54
N THR A 534 10.37 6.99 -20.01
CA THR A 534 11.58 7.19 -19.18
C THR A 534 11.80 8.67 -18.84
N GLU A 535 11.59 9.58 -19.79
CA GLU A 535 11.65 11.02 -19.56
C GLU A 535 10.57 11.49 -18.58
N LEU A 536 9.36 10.91 -18.67
CA LEU A 536 8.26 11.23 -17.79
C LEU A 536 8.48 10.74 -16.35
N VAL A 537 9.03 9.53 -16.17
CA VAL A 537 9.44 9.01 -14.85
C VAL A 537 10.57 9.86 -14.26
N ALA A 538 11.53 10.28 -15.08
CA ALA A 538 12.58 11.19 -14.64
C ALA A 538 12.01 12.55 -14.20
N ALA A 539 11.10 13.14 -14.98
CA ALA A 539 10.41 14.37 -14.61
C ALA A 539 9.58 14.21 -13.32
N PHE A 540 8.96 13.04 -13.10
CA PHE A 540 8.25 12.74 -11.86
C PHE A 540 9.18 12.70 -10.66
N LYS A 541 10.29 11.96 -10.73
CA LYS A 541 11.31 11.92 -9.66
C LYS A 541 11.89 13.29 -9.37
N GLU A 542 12.15 14.07 -10.42
CA GLU A 542 12.62 15.46 -10.30
C GLU A 542 11.56 16.34 -9.61
N SER A 543 10.28 16.19 -9.95
CA SER A 543 9.20 16.95 -9.32
C SER A 543 9.07 16.65 -7.82
N CYS A 544 9.28 15.38 -7.44
CA CYS A 544 9.36 14.96 -6.04
C CYS A 544 10.56 15.62 -5.35
N ALA A 545 11.73 15.67 -6.00
CA ALA A 545 12.91 16.35 -5.45
C ALA A 545 12.65 17.85 -5.24
N HIS A 546 12.05 18.56 -6.20
CA HIS A 546 11.72 19.99 -6.05
C HIS A 546 10.71 20.26 -4.91
N LEU A 547 9.71 19.39 -4.75
CA LEU A 547 8.77 19.49 -3.62
C LEU A 547 9.48 19.19 -2.28
N GLY A 548 10.34 18.17 -2.25
CA GLY A 548 11.20 17.85 -1.10
C GLY A 548 12.07 19.03 -0.70
N ASP A 549 12.78 19.63 -1.67
CA ASP A 549 13.61 20.83 -1.48
C ASP A 549 12.78 21.96 -0.88
N TRP A 550 11.59 22.23 -1.41
CA TRP A 550 10.72 23.31 -0.92
C TRP A 550 10.25 23.07 0.53
N PHE A 551 9.71 21.89 0.83
CA PHE A 551 9.26 21.55 2.19
C PHE A 551 10.41 21.46 3.20
N SER A 552 11.63 21.21 2.73
CA SER A 552 12.82 21.13 3.57
C SER A 552 13.26 22.51 4.10
N ARG A 553 13.12 23.57 3.30
CA ARG A 553 13.61 24.94 3.61
C ARG A 553 12.74 25.68 4.62
N LEU A 554 11.43 25.49 4.59
CA LEU A 554 10.49 26.32 5.34
C LEU A 554 10.00 25.67 6.63
N GLY A 555 9.96 26.44 7.71
CA GLY A 555 9.28 26.08 8.97
C GLY A 555 7.76 26.13 8.87
N THR A 556 7.18 25.60 7.80
CA THR A 556 5.72 25.52 7.63
C THR A 556 5.14 24.37 8.47
N LYS A 557 3.81 24.40 8.68
CA LYS A 557 3.08 23.27 9.30
C LYS A 557 3.25 21.94 8.52
N HIS A 558 3.62 22.02 7.25
CA HIS A 558 3.75 20.89 6.33
C HIS A 558 5.21 20.47 6.09
N SER A 559 6.15 20.90 6.93
CA SER A 559 7.57 20.55 6.76
C SER A 559 7.84 19.05 6.79
N HIS A 560 6.98 18.27 7.45
CA HIS A 560 7.05 16.80 7.48
C HIS A 560 6.90 16.17 6.08
N LEU A 561 6.27 16.85 5.12
CA LEU A 561 6.11 16.37 3.75
C LEU A 561 7.44 16.28 2.97
N ALA A 562 8.51 16.89 3.47
CA ALA A 562 9.84 16.73 2.87
C ALA A 562 10.26 15.25 2.80
N LEU A 563 9.95 14.46 3.82
CA LEU A 563 10.32 13.04 3.91
C LEU A 563 9.71 12.19 2.78
N PRO A 564 8.37 12.10 2.61
CA PRO A 564 7.79 11.29 1.55
C PRO A 564 8.18 11.77 0.14
N TYR A 565 8.28 13.08 -0.08
CA TYR A 565 8.71 13.59 -1.39
C TYR A 565 10.17 13.25 -1.70
N TYR A 566 11.09 13.31 -0.72
CA TYR A 566 12.45 12.84 -0.94
C TYR A 566 12.52 11.33 -1.19
N LYS A 567 11.76 10.51 -0.44
CA LYS A 567 11.67 9.06 -0.70
C LYS A 567 11.18 8.76 -2.12
N MET A 568 10.16 9.48 -2.57
CA MET A 568 9.61 9.35 -3.94
C MET A 568 10.53 9.87 -5.04
N SER A 569 11.53 10.70 -4.72
CA SER A 569 12.53 11.16 -5.70
C SER A 569 13.57 10.09 -6.03
N CYS A 570 13.72 9.08 -5.16
CA CYS A 570 14.73 8.03 -5.26
C CYS A 570 16.18 8.57 -5.35
N LEU A 571 16.43 9.76 -4.80
CA LEU A 571 17.78 10.30 -4.64
C LEU A 571 18.48 9.67 -3.45
N SER A 572 19.80 9.57 -3.52
CA SER A 572 20.61 9.16 -2.38
C SER A 572 20.59 10.21 -1.28
N ILE A 573 20.85 9.80 -0.04
CA ILE A 573 21.00 10.71 1.10
C ILE A 573 22.09 11.75 0.80
N SER A 574 23.18 11.29 0.20
CA SER A 574 24.30 12.14 -0.21
C SER A 574 23.88 13.23 -1.20
N ASP A 575 23.09 12.88 -2.23
CA ASP A 575 22.59 13.83 -3.21
C ASP A 575 21.65 14.86 -2.56
N ILE A 576 20.75 14.42 -1.69
CA ILE A 576 19.81 15.31 -0.99
C ILE A 576 20.55 16.30 -0.09
N ILE A 577 21.55 15.84 0.69
CA ILE A 577 22.37 16.72 1.53
C ILE A 577 23.09 17.75 0.66
N ASN A 578 23.73 17.32 -0.43
CA ASN A 578 24.45 18.24 -1.31
C ASN A 578 23.52 19.25 -1.99
N ARG A 579 22.30 18.84 -2.37
CA ARG A 579 21.27 19.73 -2.92
C ARG A 579 20.85 20.82 -1.93
N VAL A 580 20.55 20.45 -0.68
CA VAL A 580 20.08 21.41 0.32
C VAL A 580 21.21 22.32 0.82
N VAL A 581 22.42 21.78 1.00
CA VAL A 581 23.59 22.55 1.48
C VAL A 581 24.17 23.45 0.39
N GLY A 582 24.09 23.06 -0.88
CA GLY A 582 24.55 23.85 -2.02
C GLY A 582 23.68 25.07 -2.34
N MET A 583 22.52 25.20 -1.71
CA MET A 583 21.65 26.37 -1.85
C MET A 583 22.10 27.44 -0.85
N GLU A 584 22.27 28.68 -1.32
CA GLU A 584 22.61 29.83 -0.47
C GLU A 584 21.48 30.08 0.54
N MET A 585 21.55 29.42 1.70
CA MET A 585 20.53 29.48 2.74
C MET A 585 20.76 30.68 3.69
N LEU A 586 19.65 31.28 4.13
CA LEU A 586 19.57 32.07 5.37
C LEU A 586 20.17 31.28 6.56
N PRO A 587 20.61 31.91 7.66
CA PRO A 587 21.42 31.25 8.68
C PRO A 587 20.59 30.23 9.49
N GLY A 588 20.49 28.99 9.00
CA GLY A 588 19.82 27.87 9.68
C GLY A 588 19.30 26.79 8.73
N TYR A 589 19.32 25.53 9.19
CA TYR A 589 18.71 24.39 8.48
C TYR A 589 17.20 24.35 8.74
N GLY A 590 16.40 24.13 7.69
CA GLY A 590 14.94 24.11 7.82
C GLY A 590 14.41 22.88 8.55
N ARG A 591 13.25 23.02 9.23
CA ARG A 591 12.64 21.94 10.04
C ARG A 591 12.33 20.68 9.24
N GLY A 592 11.95 20.83 7.96
CA GLY A 592 11.65 19.69 7.10
C GLY A 592 12.90 18.90 6.72
N PHE A 593 14.02 19.57 6.48
CA PHE A 593 15.30 18.91 6.23
C PHE A 593 15.78 18.12 7.46
N LEU A 594 15.66 18.72 8.65
CA LEU A 594 16.02 18.04 9.90
C LEU A 594 15.11 16.86 10.18
N PHE A 595 13.81 16.99 9.89
CA PHE A 595 12.87 15.88 10.00
C PHE A 595 13.25 14.75 9.05
N TYR A 596 13.60 15.04 7.79
CA TYR A 596 14.11 14.06 6.84
C TYR A 596 15.37 13.35 7.37
N LEU A 597 16.40 14.10 7.79
CA LEU A 597 17.65 13.51 8.31
C LEU A 597 17.40 12.66 9.55
N LYS A 598 16.56 13.11 10.49
CA LYS A 598 16.19 12.33 11.68
C LYS A 598 15.46 11.05 11.35
N HIS A 599 14.66 11.00 10.29
CA HIS A 599 14.02 9.75 9.90
C HIS A 599 15.01 8.82 9.21
N VAL A 600 15.75 9.32 8.22
CA VAL A 600 16.60 8.45 7.39
C VAL A 600 17.83 7.94 8.13
N LEU A 601 18.42 8.72 9.04
CA LEU A 601 19.57 8.27 9.84
C LEU A 601 19.18 7.27 10.94
N PHE A 602 17.90 7.20 11.30
CA PHE A 602 17.39 6.27 12.30
C PHE A 602 16.71 5.04 11.67
N GLU A 603 16.32 5.13 10.40
CA GLU A 603 15.93 3.98 9.59
C GLU A 603 17.15 3.12 9.23
N GLU A 604 16.93 1.81 9.09
CA GLU A 604 17.93 0.88 8.61
C GLU A 604 18.02 1.00 7.09
N GLN A 605 19.10 1.63 6.62
CA GLN A 605 19.35 1.90 5.20
C GLN A 605 20.73 1.33 4.82
N ASP A 606 20.86 0.83 3.59
CA ASP A 606 22.11 0.27 3.08
C ASP A 606 23.14 1.35 2.66
N GLU A 607 22.72 2.60 2.47
CA GLU A 607 23.61 3.67 2.00
C GLU A 607 24.61 4.10 3.08
N GLN A 608 25.90 3.99 2.77
CA GLN A 608 26.98 4.52 3.60
C GLN A 608 27.49 5.86 3.05
N LEU A 609 27.47 6.89 3.89
CA LEU A 609 27.88 8.24 3.49
C LEU A 609 29.40 8.34 3.37
N SER A 610 29.88 9.10 2.39
CA SER A 610 31.30 9.48 2.31
C SER A 610 31.72 10.31 3.53
N GLU A 611 33.01 10.24 3.89
CA GLU A 611 33.54 10.96 5.06
C GLU A 611 33.20 12.46 5.05
N ALA A 612 33.29 13.13 3.89
CA ALA A 612 33.00 14.55 3.76
C ALA A 612 31.52 14.90 4.04
N VAL A 613 30.59 14.09 3.54
CA VAL A 613 29.15 14.27 3.76
C VAL A 613 28.79 13.92 5.21
N ALA A 614 29.40 12.86 5.74
CA ALA A 614 29.20 12.40 7.10
C ALA A 614 29.62 13.46 8.15
N VAL A 615 30.75 14.14 7.93
CA VAL A 615 31.19 15.27 8.76
C VAL A 615 30.20 16.44 8.70
N LYS A 616 29.67 16.78 7.52
CA LYS A 616 28.63 17.81 7.39
C LYS A 616 27.36 17.47 8.18
N VAL A 617 26.94 16.21 8.19
CA VAL A 617 25.78 15.76 9.01
C VAL A 617 26.04 16.04 10.49
N ILE A 618 27.23 15.73 10.99
CA ILE A 618 27.61 16.01 12.39
C ILE A 618 27.62 17.51 12.67
N GLU A 619 28.14 18.33 11.76
CA GLU A 619 28.13 19.79 11.86
C GLU A 619 26.70 20.34 11.95
N ILE A 620 25.78 19.82 11.13
CA ILE A 620 24.35 20.16 11.13
C ILE A 620 23.74 19.89 12.52
N PHE A 621 23.88 18.67 13.04
CA PHE A 621 23.30 18.30 14.34
C PHE A 621 23.95 19.03 15.50
N ASN A 622 25.27 19.26 15.46
CA ASN A 622 25.95 20.05 16.48
C ASN A 622 25.48 21.52 16.52
N ALA A 623 25.12 22.08 15.36
CA ALA A 623 24.59 23.45 15.29
C ALA A 623 23.12 23.56 15.73
N VAL A 624 22.28 22.55 15.42
CA VAL A 624 20.83 22.65 15.59
C VAL A 624 20.27 21.86 16.77
N ASP A 625 20.74 20.63 16.99
CA ASP A 625 20.19 19.70 17.99
C ASP A 625 21.29 18.80 18.56
N LYS A 626 22.08 19.37 19.47
CA LYS A 626 23.23 18.71 20.11
C LYS A 626 22.86 17.43 20.87
N ALA A 627 21.63 17.34 21.38
CA ALA A 627 21.17 16.20 22.16
C ALA A 627 21.03 14.92 21.30
N GLN A 628 20.77 15.07 20.01
CA GLN A 628 20.60 13.94 19.08
C GLN A 628 21.92 13.46 18.47
N LEU A 629 23.00 14.24 18.62
CA LEU A 629 24.29 13.91 18.02
C LEU A 629 24.84 12.53 18.45
N PRO A 630 24.74 12.11 19.73
CA PRO A 630 25.12 10.76 20.15
C PRO A 630 24.43 9.65 19.33
N HIS A 631 23.10 9.75 19.19
CA HIS A 631 22.29 8.77 18.46
C HIS A 631 22.59 8.77 16.96
N VAL A 632 22.85 9.94 16.38
CA VAL A 632 23.23 10.10 14.97
C VAL A 632 24.55 9.38 14.69
N LEU A 633 25.56 9.52 15.56
CA LEU A 633 26.86 8.86 15.38
C LEU A 633 26.80 7.32 15.42
N CYS A 634 25.73 6.75 15.98
CA CYS A 634 25.47 5.31 15.97
C CYS A 634 24.77 4.82 14.69
N SER A 635 24.38 5.73 13.78
CA SER A 635 23.73 5.36 12.52
C SER A 635 24.69 4.59 11.60
N PRO A 636 24.24 3.47 10.98
CA PRO A 636 25.01 2.76 9.96
C PRO A 636 25.43 3.65 8.77
N CYS A 637 24.62 4.66 8.45
CA CYS A 637 24.92 5.64 7.39
C CYS A 637 26.23 6.40 7.64
N LEU A 638 26.66 6.50 8.90
CA LEU A 638 27.83 7.26 9.35
C LEU A 638 29.04 6.36 9.68
N ALA A 639 29.06 5.12 9.18
CA ALA A 639 30.17 4.17 9.39
C ALA A 639 31.56 4.71 8.97
N HIS A 640 31.62 5.61 7.98
CA HIS A 640 32.86 6.22 7.48
C HIS A 640 33.20 7.60 8.08
N VAL A 641 32.50 8.03 9.15
CA VAL A 641 32.86 9.27 9.86
C VAL A 641 34.30 9.20 10.37
N CYS A 642 35.03 10.30 10.19
CA CYS A 642 36.35 10.54 10.79
C CYS A 642 36.28 10.51 12.33
N PRO A 643 36.88 9.50 13.01
CA PRO A 643 36.76 9.35 14.46
C PRO A 643 37.31 10.54 15.25
N THR A 644 38.38 11.18 14.76
CA THR A 644 39.02 12.32 15.44
C THR A 644 38.10 13.55 15.48
N LYS A 645 37.44 13.86 14.36
CA LYS A 645 36.45 14.95 14.29
C LYS A 645 35.23 14.66 15.16
N ALA A 646 34.70 13.43 15.09
CA ALA A 646 33.58 13.02 15.95
C ALA A 646 33.93 13.18 17.44
N MET A 647 35.15 12.81 17.84
CA MET A 647 35.62 12.95 19.21
C MET A 647 35.62 14.41 19.69
N VAL A 648 36.03 15.37 18.84
CA VAL A 648 36.00 16.81 19.17
C VAL A 648 34.57 17.28 19.46
N TYR A 649 33.59 16.85 18.67
CA TYR A 649 32.19 17.22 18.93
C TYR A 649 31.64 16.55 20.20
N LEU A 650 32.00 15.30 20.46
CA LEU A 650 31.60 14.56 21.67
C LEU A 650 32.20 15.14 22.96
N GLN A 651 33.41 15.71 22.91
CA GLN A 651 34.03 16.39 24.06
C GLN A 651 33.27 17.64 24.50
N ASN A 652 32.53 18.27 23.58
CA ASN A 652 31.74 19.48 23.85
C ASN A 652 30.33 19.19 24.40
N LEU A 653 29.96 17.92 24.58
CA LEU A 653 28.66 17.49 25.11
C LEU A 653 28.73 17.27 26.63
N GLN A 654 27.56 17.27 27.28
CA GLN A 654 27.47 16.91 28.69
C GLN A 654 27.86 15.43 28.90
N PRO A 655 28.59 15.10 29.98
CA PRO A 655 29.00 13.73 30.25
C PRO A 655 27.79 12.87 30.58
N SER A 656 27.63 11.77 29.85
CA SER A 656 26.63 10.73 30.11
C SER A 656 27.20 9.37 29.73
N ALA A 657 26.62 8.30 30.26
CA ALA A 657 27.04 6.93 29.95
C ALA A 657 27.00 6.64 28.44
N LEU A 658 25.97 7.13 27.73
CA LEU A 658 25.85 7.02 26.28
C LEU A 658 26.98 7.76 25.55
N VAL A 659 27.29 8.99 25.95
CA VAL A 659 28.38 9.77 25.36
C VAL A 659 29.73 9.08 25.58
N SER A 660 29.99 8.53 26.78
CA SER A 660 31.21 7.78 27.06
C SER A 660 31.32 6.48 26.25
N LEU A 661 30.22 5.74 26.05
CA LEU A 661 30.22 4.56 25.18
C LEU A 661 30.52 4.91 23.71
N ILE A 662 29.99 6.03 23.20
CA ILE A 662 30.28 6.47 21.84
C ILE A 662 31.73 6.95 21.72
N LYS A 663 32.26 7.67 22.72
CA LYS A 663 33.69 8.00 22.78
C LYS A 663 34.54 6.73 22.79
N ALA A 664 34.19 5.73 23.57
CA ALA A 664 34.86 4.43 23.59
C ALA A 664 34.83 3.76 22.20
N ASN A 665 33.68 3.77 21.50
CA ASN A 665 33.56 3.27 20.13
C ASN A 665 34.48 4.03 19.15
N MET A 666 34.55 5.36 19.25
CA MET A 666 35.43 6.18 18.40
C MET A 666 36.92 5.93 18.72
N ALA A 667 37.29 5.82 19.99
CA ALA A 667 38.65 5.47 20.43
C ALA A 667 39.06 4.07 19.93
N ARG A 668 38.14 3.11 19.99
CA ARG A 668 38.34 1.76 19.44
C ARG A 668 38.59 1.77 17.93
N ARG A 669 37.89 2.61 17.17
CA ARG A 669 38.13 2.83 15.72
C ARG A 669 39.48 3.50 15.44
N MET A 670 39.99 4.32 16.37
CA MET A 670 41.34 4.89 16.33
C MET A 670 42.44 3.94 16.80
N ASN A 671 42.09 2.73 17.25
CA ASN A 671 42.98 1.77 17.90
C ASN A 671 43.63 2.29 19.20
N ASP A 672 42.99 3.24 19.88
CA ASP A 672 43.37 3.76 21.19
C ASP A 672 42.60 3.01 22.29
N LEU A 673 43.18 1.89 22.73
CA LEU A 673 42.55 0.99 23.71
C LEU A 673 42.55 1.59 25.13
N ASP A 674 43.52 2.43 25.46
CA ASP A 674 43.63 3.04 26.80
C ASP A 674 42.51 4.06 27.01
N THR A 675 42.27 4.94 26.04
CA THR A 675 41.16 5.89 26.10
C THR A 675 39.81 5.17 26.08
N CYS A 676 39.67 4.09 25.28
CA CYS A 676 38.47 3.24 25.27
C CYS A 676 38.17 2.66 26.66
N LYS A 677 39.18 2.09 27.33
CA LYS A 677 39.04 1.50 28.66
C LYS A 677 38.68 2.54 29.71
N ASN A 678 39.33 3.71 29.69
CA ASN A 678 39.06 4.79 30.64
C ASN A 678 37.61 5.29 30.54
N GLU A 679 37.10 5.50 29.33
CA GLU A 679 35.72 5.96 29.10
C GLU A 679 34.66 4.95 29.60
N ILE A 680 34.93 3.65 29.46
CA ILE A 680 34.04 2.59 29.96
C ILE A 680 34.07 2.52 31.49
N GLN A 681 35.25 2.65 32.12
CA GLN A 681 35.41 2.56 33.57
C GLN A 681 34.84 3.77 34.34
N HIS A 682 34.53 4.88 33.66
CA HIS A 682 33.94 6.06 34.28
C HIS A 682 32.50 5.85 34.81
N HIS A 683 31.79 4.84 34.32
CA HIS A 683 30.41 4.58 34.69
C HIS A 683 30.24 3.17 35.27
N SER A 684 29.26 3.00 36.16
CA SER A 684 28.90 1.67 36.66
C SER A 684 28.23 0.83 35.58
N GLU A 685 28.31 -0.50 35.70
CA GLU A 685 27.70 -1.44 34.74
C GLU A 685 26.21 -1.15 34.49
N MET A 686 25.45 -0.82 35.54
CA MET A 686 24.02 -0.48 35.41
C MET A 686 23.78 0.74 34.51
N MET A 687 24.64 1.77 34.59
CA MET A 687 24.52 2.95 33.75
C MET A 687 24.87 2.66 32.29
N LEU A 688 25.82 1.74 32.05
CA LEU A 688 26.17 1.27 30.70
C LEU A 688 25.03 0.43 30.10
N LEU A 689 24.38 -0.42 30.90
CA LEU A 689 23.20 -1.18 30.48
C LEU A 689 22.07 -0.24 30.03
N CYS A 690 21.76 0.79 30.82
CA CYS A 690 20.79 1.81 30.43
C CYS A 690 21.15 2.49 29.10
N ALA A 691 22.43 2.84 28.90
CA ALA A 691 22.87 3.46 27.67
C ALA A 691 22.76 2.53 26.44
N PHE A 692 22.99 1.22 26.58
CA PHE A 692 22.74 0.26 25.50
C PHE A 692 21.25 0.09 25.21
N MET A 693 20.38 0.17 26.23
CA MET A 693 18.92 0.15 26.02
C MET A 693 18.42 1.38 25.27
N ASP A 694 19.03 2.54 25.54
CA ASP A 694 18.75 3.78 24.83
C ASP A 694 19.24 3.73 23.38
N GLU A 695 20.39 3.10 23.12
CA GLU A 695 21.00 3.02 21.79
C GLU A 695 21.60 1.62 21.47
N PRO A 696 20.75 0.66 21.02
CA PRO A 696 21.17 -0.72 20.73
C PRO A 696 22.19 -0.83 19.58
N ARG A 697 22.20 0.17 18.68
CA ARG A 697 23.09 0.24 17.50
C ARG A 697 24.58 0.31 17.86
N LEU A 698 24.90 0.61 19.11
CA LEU A 698 26.26 0.52 19.62
C LEU A 698 26.82 -0.91 19.64
N LEU A 699 25.96 -1.92 19.80
CA LEU A 699 26.35 -3.33 19.87
C LEU A 699 26.11 -4.05 18.55
N MET A 700 25.01 -3.75 17.86
CA MET A 700 24.60 -4.48 16.65
C MET A 700 23.91 -3.57 15.64
N ASN A 701 24.17 -3.81 14.36
CA ASN A 701 23.45 -3.22 13.24
C ASN A 701 22.70 -4.30 12.48
N HIS A 702 21.65 -3.93 11.75
CA HIS A 702 20.94 -4.85 10.87
C HIS A 702 21.23 -4.55 9.40
N LYS A 703 21.28 -5.61 8.60
CA LYS A 703 21.29 -5.53 7.14
C LYS A 703 20.23 -6.49 6.59
N GLY A 704 19.03 -5.97 6.36
CA GLY A 704 17.87 -6.80 6.05
C GLY A 704 17.49 -7.69 7.24
N LYS A 705 17.67 -9.01 7.11
CA LYS A 705 17.44 -9.98 8.21
C LYS A 705 18.73 -10.38 8.94
N GLU A 706 19.89 -9.94 8.46
CA GLU A 706 21.17 -10.27 9.06
C GLU A 706 21.50 -9.32 10.20
N VAL A 707 22.00 -9.88 11.30
CA VAL A 707 22.49 -9.14 12.47
C VAL A 707 24.01 -9.05 12.41
N ILE A 708 24.55 -7.84 12.40
CA ILE A 708 26.00 -7.57 12.29
C ILE A 708 26.51 -6.96 13.61
N PRO A 709 27.33 -7.69 14.39
CA PRO A 709 27.96 -7.15 15.59
C PRO A 709 28.94 -6.01 15.28
N THR A 710 28.99 -4.98 16.12
CA THR A 710 29.90 -3.84 15.96
C THR A 710 31.32 -4.14 16.46
N ALA A 711 32.29 -3.32 16.07
CA ALA A 711 33.66 -3.39 16.61
C ALA A 711 33.73 -3.23 18.14
N LEU A 712 32.76 -2.49 18.71
CA LEU A 712 32.63 -2.33 20.15
C LEU A 712 32.13 -3.64 20.81
N ALA A 713 31.20 -4.36 20.19
CA ALA A 713 30.78 -5.68 20.67
C ALA A 713 31.94 -6.69 20.70
N PHE A 714 32.80 -6.71 19.67
CA PHE A 714 34.02 -7.52 19.68
C PHE A 714 34.98 -7.13 20.82
N TYR A 715 35.12 -5.84 21.12
CA TYR A 715 35.91 -5.39 22.27
C TYR A 715 35.33 -5.89 23.61
N PHE A 716 34.01 -5.85 23.78
CA PHE A 716 33.36 -6.35 25.00
C PHE A 716 33.44 -7.87 25.14
N LYS A 717 33.38 -8.61 24.03
CA LYS A 717 33.61 -10.06 24.02
C LYS A 717 34.95 -10.43 24.67
N ASP A 718 36.02 -9.71 24.32
CA ASP A 718 37.37 -10.03 24.77
C ASP A 718 37.69 -9.49 26.18
N THR A 719 37.04 -8.39 26.58
CA THR A 719 37.37 -7.68 27.84
C THR A 719 36.39 -7.95 28.98
N VAL A 720 35.09 -7.83 28.73
CA VAL A 720 34.02 -7.93 29.75
C VAL A 720 32.80 -8.67 29.17
N PRO A 721 32.92 -9.98 28.88
CA PRO A 721 31.85 -10.76 28.23
C PRO A 721 30.55 -10.80 29.05
N GLY A 722 30.64 -10.71 30.38
CA GLY A 722 29.48 -10.67 31.27
C GLY A 722 28.60 -9.43 31.06
N LEU A 723 29.20 -8.26 30.83
CA LEU A 723 28.46 -7.04 30.52
C LEU A 723 27.75 -7.16 29.18
N LEU A 724 28.40 -7.74 28.16
CA LEU A 724 27.79 -7.93 26.85
C LEU A 724 26.54 -8.82 26.91
N VAL A 725 26.63 -9.93 27.65
CA VAL A 725 25.49 -10.84 27.86
C VAL A 725 24.37 -10.13 28.61
N ALA A 726 24.68 -9.40 29.69
CA ALA A 726 23.70 -8.63 30.45
C ALA A 726 23.00 -7.56 29.58
N SER A 727 23.74 -6.88 28.69
CA SER A 727 23.19 -5.90 27.76
C SER A 727 22.17 -6.51 26.81
N LEU A 728 22.44 -7.69 26.24
CA LEU A 728 21.49 -8.35 25.34
C LEU A 728 20.26 -8.89 26.08
N VAL A 729 20.41 -9.38 27.31
CA VAL A 729 19.25 -9.75 28.14
C VAL A 729 18.37 -8.52 28.39
N ALA A 730 18.97 -7.38 28.78
CA ALA A 730 18.22 -6.15 29.03
C ALA A 730 17.50 -5.63 27.76
N LEU A 731 18.14 -5.71 26.59
CA LEU A 731 17.51 -5.35 25.32
C LEU A 731 16.30 -6.24 24.98
N HIS A 732 16.44 -7.55 25.19
CA HIS A 732 15.35 -8.50 24.97
C HIS A 732 14.19 -8.29 25.95
N GLU A 733 14.47 -8.06 27.23
CA GLU A 733 13.43 -7.80 28.25
C GLU A 733 12.62 -6.53 27.97
N ASN A 734 13.23 -5.54 27.32
CA ASN A 734 12.58 -4.29 26.95
C ASN A 734 12.02 -4.30 25.51
N ASN A 735 11.87 -5.47 24.89
CA ASN A 735 11.34 -5.66 23.53
C ASN A 735 12.10 -4.86 22.45
N LYS A 736 13.41 -4.61 22.64
CA LYS A 736 14.27 -3.95 21.64
C LYS A 736 14.81 -4.92 20.61
N ILE A 737 14.96 -6.19 20.99
CA ILE A 737 15.39 -7.30 20.12
C ILE A 737 14.55 -8.53 20.44
N SER A 738 14.33 -9.38 19.45
CA SER A 738 13.75 -10.71 19.60
C SER A 738 14.77 -11.73 20.07
N LEU A 739 14.30 -12.86 20.62
CA LEU A 739 15.17 -13.96 21.03
C LEU A 739 16.00 -14.49 19.86
N THR A 740 15.40 -14.59 18.68
CA THR A 740 16.04 -15.02 17.44
C THR A 740 17.14 -14.06 16.99
N GLU A 741 16.93 -12.74 17.12
CA GLU A 741 17.97 -11.74 16.78
C GLU A 741 19.15 -11.81 17.75
N ALA A 742 18.90 -12.02 19.04
CA ALA A 742 19.97 -12.23 20.02
C ALA A 742 20.79 -13.50 19.74
N GLU A 743 20.14 -14.57 19.28
CA GLU A 743 20.79 -15.81 18.85
C GLU A 743 21.69 -15.59 17.62
N LEU A 744 21.15 -14.95 16.58
CA LEU A 744 21.91 -14.58 15.38
C LEU A 744 23.09 -13.66 15.72
N PHE A 745 22.92 -12.73 16.67
CA PHE A 745 24.01 -11.87 17.14
C PHE A 745 25.19 -12.67 17.69
N PHE A 746 24.94 -13.61 18.62
CA PHE A 746 26.03 -14.39 19.23
C PHE A 746 26.64 -15.39 18.25
N GLN A 747 25.87 -15.91 17.30
CA GLN A 747 26.38 -16.74 16.21
C GLN A 747 27.36 -15.93 15.35
N ALA A 748 26.96 -14.77 14.85
CA ALA A 748 27.81 -13.87 14.06
C ALA A 748 29.04 -13.37 14.84
N LEU A 749 28.91 -13.12 16.14
CA LEU A 749 30.02 -12.64 16.99
C LEU A 749 31.08 -13.73 17.23
N CYS A 750 30.71 -15.00 17.14
CA CYS A 750 31.57 -16.15 17.44
C CYS A 750 31.93 -17.01 16.23
N GLU A 751 31.60 -16.57 15.01
CA GLU A 751 31.59 -17.30 13.72
C GLU A 751 32.96 -17.75 13.16
N LYS A 752 33.85 -18.29 14.00
CA LYS A 752 35.11 -18.92 13.57
C LYS A 752 35.32 -20.29 14.22
N MET A 753 34.36 -21.20 14.08
CA MET A 753 34.54 -22.60 14.47
C MET A 753 34.11 -23.47 13.29
N ASP A 754 35.00 -24.33 12.80
CA ASP A 754 34.84 -25.17 11.59
C ASP A 754 33.73 -26.25 11.68
N ASP A 755 32.97 -26.30 12.79
CA ASP A 755 31.87 -27.25 13.02
C ASP A 755 30.53 -26.50 12.99
N GLU A 756 29.70 -26.76 11.97
CA GLU A 756 28.34 -26.21 11.82
C GLU A 756 27.41 -26.54 13.02
N ASP A 757 27.75 -27.55 13.82
CA ASP A 757 26.95 -28.00 14.97
C ASP A 757 27.34 -27.36 16.32
N ASN A 758 28.39 -26.54 16.38
CA ASN A 758 28.92 -26.07 17.66
C ASN A 758 28.29 -24.73 18.12
N VAL A 759 27.46 -24.79 19.16
CA VAL A 759 26.84 -23.60 19.77
C VAL A 759 27.88 -22.81 20.59
N PRO A 760 28.06 -21.49 20.36
CA PRO A 760 29.02 -20.69 21.12
C PRO A 760 28.70 -20.62 22.63
N GLN A 761 29.72 -20.72 23.49
CA GLN A 761 29.53 -20.68 24.95
C GLN A 761 28.83 -19.40 25.43
N MET A 762 29.11 -18.24 24.82
CA MET A 762 28.42 -16.99 25.19
C MET A 762 26.92 -16.98 24.88
N LEU A 763 26.49 -17.74 23.86
CA LEU A 763 25.06 -17.89 23.58
C LEU A 763 24.37 -18.72 24.68
N VAL A 764 25.07 -19.73 25.20
CA VAL A 764 24.62 -20.51 26.35
C VAL A 764 24.57 -19.64 27.61
N ASP A 765 25.60 -18.83 27.84
CA ASP A 765 25.61 -17.88 28.96
C ASP A 765 24.45 -16.86 28.85
N PHE A 766 24.07 -16.46 27.64
CA PHE A 766 22.88 -15.65 27.39
C PHE A 766 21.58 -16.37 27.73
N TRP A 767 21.39 -17.62 27.30
CA TRP A 767 20.22 -18.42 27.67
C TRP A 767 20.13 -18.63 29.19
N GLU A 768 21.26 -18.92 29.86
CA GLU A 768 21.37 -19.06 31.32
C GLU A 768 21.00 -17.75 32.04
N ALA A 769 21.53 -16.62 31.57
CA ALA A 769 21.23 -15.31 32.13
C ALA A 769 19.76 -14.91 31.88
N ARG A 770 19.20 -15.21 30.70
CA ARG A 770 17.81 -14.94 30.36
C ARG A 770 16.85 -15.75 31.21
N LEU A 771 17.15 -17.02 31.46
CA LEU A 771 16.38 -17.89 32.35
C LEU A 771 16.41 -17.37 33.79
N SER A 772 17.56 -16.82 34.22
CA SER A 772 17.70 -16.21 35.55
C SER A 772 16.88 -14.93 35.73
N ALA A 773 16.50 -14.29 34.63
CA ALA A 773 15.72 -13.06 34.61
C ALA A 773 14.20 -13.30 34.39
N TYR A 774 13.70 -14.47 34.79
CA TYR A 774 12.27 -14.83 34.84
C TYR A 774 11.49 -14.56 33.52
N PRO A 775 11.72 -15.35 32.45
CA PRO A 775 11.05 -15.16 31.17
C PRO A 775 9.54 -15.48 31.23
N PRO A 776 8.72 -14.88 30.34
CA PRO A 776 7.33 -15.28 30.17
C PRO A 776 7.24 -16.74 29.71
N GLU A 777 6.12 -17.41 30.01
CA GLU A 777 5.96 -18.86 29.82
C GLU A 777 6.21 -19.32 28.38
N SER A 778 5.87 -18.50 27.38
CA SER A 778 6.13 -18.76 25.96
C SER A 778 7.61 -18.86 25.60
N VAL A 779 8.46 -18.05 26.25
CA VAL A 779 9.92 -18.01 26.04
C VAL A 779 10.62 -19.01 26.97
N LEU A 780 10.05 -19.25 28.15
CA LEU A 780 10.60 -20.18 29.15
C LEU A 780 10.81 -21.59 28.58
N GLN A 781 9.79 -22.16 27.92
CA GLN A 781 9.90 -23.52 27.38
C GLN A 781 10.92 -23.64 26.24
N ASP A 782 11.04 -22.61 25.39
CA ASP A 782 12.03 -22.57 24.31
C ASP A 782 13.47 -22.53 24.87
N ILE A 783 13.72 -21.67 25.86
CA ILE A 783 15.04 -21.58 26.52
C ILE A 783 15.38 -22.88 27.24
N LEU A 784 14.42 -23.48 27.97
CA LEU A 784 14.61 -24.76 28.64
C LEU A 784 14.97 -25.86 27.64
N PHE A 785 14.32 -25.86 26.47
CA PHE A 785 14.61 -26.80 25.40
C PHE A 785 16.01 -26.63 24.82
N LYS A 786 16.41 -25.38 24.52
CA LYS A 786 17.74 -25.06 23.99
C LYS A 786 18.86 -25.43 24.97
N LEU A 787 18.72 -25.05 26.25
CA LEU A 787 19.68 -25.38 27.30
C LEU A 787 19.79 -26.88 27.54
N THR A 788 18.67 -27.58 27.65
CA THR A 788 18.66 -29.04 27.86
C THR A 788 19.33 -29.76 26.71
N SER A 789 18.98 -29.40 25.46
CA SER A 789 19.57 -29.98 24.26
C SER A 789 21.07 -29.75 24.20
N TYR A 790 21.53 -28.53 24.54
CA TYR A 790 22.95 -28.21 24.57
C TYR A 790 23.71 -28.98 25.65
N TYR A 791 23.21 -29.04 26.89
CA TYR A 791 23.86 -29.78 27.97
C TYR A 791 23.95 -31.28 27.64
N VAL A 792 22.89 -31.87 27.10
CA VAL A 792 22.89 -33.28 26.63
C VAL A 792 23.93 -33.49 25.54
N TRP A 793 23.95 -32.61 24.52
CA TRP A 793 24.89 -32.69 23.41
C TRP A 793 26.35 -32.63 23.90
N ARG A 794 26.66 -31.69 24.81
CA ARG A 794 27.99 -31.56 25.43
C ARG A 794 28.39 -32.80 26.23
N ILE A 795 27.48 -33.36 27.01
CA ILE A 795 27.71 -34.59 27.78
C ILE A 795 28.06 -35.76 26.83
N CYS A 796 27.39 -35.85 25.68
CA CYS A 796 27.64 -36.90 24.69
C CYS A 796 28.93 -36.70 23.89
N ARG A 797 29.52 -35.49 23.88
CA ARG A 797 30.73 -35.13 23.10
C ARG A 797 31.76 -34.34 23.94
N PRO A 798 32.45 -34.99 24.91
CA PRO A 798 33.33 -34.30 25.86
C PRO A 798 34.67 -33.77 25.30
N HIS A 799 35.05 -34.12 24.06
CA HIS A 799 36.39 -33.83 23.50
C HIS A 799 36.52 -32.41 22.87
N HIS A 800 35.49 -31.57 22.94
CA HIS A 800 35.54 -30.20 22.38
C HIS A 800 36.07 -29.18 23.39
N LEU A 801 37.02 -28.34 22.95
CA LEU A 801 37.66 -27.26 23.71
C LEU A 801 36.64 -26.44 24.52
N CYS A 802 36.76 -26.49 25.85
CA CYS A 802 35.83 -25.82 26.76
C CYS A 802 36.24 -24.36 26.98
N VAL A 803 35.45 -23.42 26.45
CA VAL A 803 35.52 -22.02 26.88
C VAL A 803 34.88 -21.91 28.26
N LYS A 804 35.53 -21.22 29.19
CA LYS A 804 35.04 -21.10 30.57
C LYS A 804 33.66 -20.39 30.60
N PRO A 805 32.61 -20.99 31.20
CA PRO A 805 31.30 -20.35 31.29
C PRO A 805 31.33 -19.13 32.22
N LEU A 806 30.43 -18.17 31.99
CA LEU A 806 30.36 -16.96 32.82
C LEU A 806 29.82 -17.22 34.22
N ARG A 807 28.91 -18.19 34.36
CA ARG A 807 28.32 -18.58 35.64
C ARG A 807 28.67 -20.03 35.98
N SER A 808 29.06 -20.25 37.23
CA SER A 808 29.22 -21.59 37.76
C SER A 808 27.85 -22.25 38.00
N PRO A 809 27.77 -23.59 38.11
CA PRO A 809 26.55 -24.28 38.50
C PRO A 809 25.99 -23.80 39.85
N GLU A 810 26.87 -23.36 40.76
CA GLU A 810 26.49 -22.80 42.06
C GLU A 810 25.86 -21.41 41.91
N ASP A 811 26.43 -20.57 41.04
CA ASP A 811 25.87 -19.23 40.75
C ASP A 811 24.47 -19.34 40.14
N LEU A 812 24.25 -20.29 39.21
CA LEU A 812 22.94 -20.52 38.59
C LEU A 812 21.89 -20.95 39.61
N ARG A 813 22.23 -21.90 40.49
CA ARG A 813 21.35 -22.34 41.58
C ARG A 813 20.99 -21.22 42.55
N ASN A 814 21.94 -20.33 42.83
CA ASN A 814 21.73 -19.22 43.75
C ASN A 814 20.96 -18.05 43.09
N SER A 815 21.08 -17.89 41.77
CA SER A 815 20.49 -16.76 41.03
C SER A 815 19.15 -17.07 40.34
N CYS A 816 18.82 -18.34 40.10
CA CYS A 816 17.64 -18.73 39.33
C CYS A 816 16.88 -19.88 40.00
N SER A 817 15.59 -19.64 40.28
CA SER A 817 14.71 -20.63 40.91
C SER A 817 14.37 -21.84 40.02
N HIS A 818 14.62 -21.75 38.71
CA HIS A 818 14.45 -22.87 37.78
C HIS A 818 15.58 -23.91 37.90
N PHE A 819 16.70 -23.59 38.54
CA PHE A 819 17.76 -24.52 38.87
C PHE A 819 17.56 -25.05 40.31
N GLY A 820 17.13 -26.31 40.42
CA GLY A 820 16.83 -26.96 41.69
C GLY A 820 18.08 -27.38 42.47
N LEU A 821 17.88 -27.66 43.76
CA LEU A 821 18.92 -28.25 44.62
C LEU A 821 19.17 -29.69 44.20
N ILE A 822 20.44 -30.04 44.03
CA ILE A 822 20.86 -31.41 43.68
C ILE A 822 20.65 -32.30 44.91
N SER A 823 19.89 -33.39 44.73
CA SER A 823 19.57 -34.32 45.80
C SER A 823 20.82 -34.96 46.43
N PRO A 824 20.88 -35.16 47.75
CA PRO A 824 22.05 -35.71 48.46
C PRO A 824 22.48 -37.12 48.02
N TRP A 825 21.61 -37.88 47.36
CA TRP A 825 21.95 -39.23 46.87
C TRP A 825 22.82 -39.19 45.61
N ILE A 826 22.74 -38.11 44.81
CA ILE A 826 23.54 -37.92 43.60
C ILE A 826 25.01 -37.69 43.98
N SER A 827 25.28 -36.88 45.00
CA SER A 827 26.64 -36.66 45.48
C SER A 827 27.29 -37.97 45.98
N LYS A 828 26.49 -38.86 46.57
CA LYS A 828 26.96 -40.19 46.99
C LYS A 828 27.31 -41.10 45.81
N MET A 829 26.56 -41.05 44.71
CA MET A 829 26.85 -41.78 43.47
C MET A 829 28.12 -41.30 42.77
N VAL A 830 28.31 -39.97 42.70
CA VAL A 830 29.41 -39.35 41.94
C VAL A 830 30.74 -39.33 42.73
N SER A 831 30.69 -39.49 44.07
CA SER A 831 31.87 -39.44 44.96
C SER A 831 33.00 -40.44 44.68
N LYS A 832 32.74 -41.50 43.89
CA LYS A 832 33.72 -42.54 43.53
C LYS A 832 34.31 -42.41 42.11
N GLU A 833 33.86 -41.45 41.30
CA GLU A 833 34.37 -41.28 39.93
C GLU A 833 35.71 -40.53 39.90
N SER A 834 36.58 -40.91 38.95
CA SER A 834 37.88 -40.24 38.77
C SER A 834 37.69 -38.77 38.41
N ALA A 835 38.55 -37.89 38.96
CA ALA A 835 38.49 -36.44 38.79
C ALA A 835 38.51 -35.95 37.32
N LEU A 836 38.88 -36.79 36.36
CA LEU A 836 38.89 -36.50 34.92
C LEU A 836 37.49 -36.33 34.32
N CYS A 837 36.44 -36.91 34.93
CA CYS A 837 35.04 -36.75 34.48
C CYS A 837 34.39 -35.44 34.98
N ASN A 838 34.99 -34.80 36.00
CA ASN A 838 34.46 -33.58 36.65
C ASN A 838 34.88 -32.26 35.97
N HIS A 839 35.59 -32.29 34.84
CA HIS A 839 36.04 -31.07 34.17
C HIS A 839 34.96 -30.33 33.37
N CYS A 840 33.77 -30.92 33.21
CA CYS A 840 32.62 -30.28 32.58
C CYS A 840 31.48 -30.12 33.61
N GLY A 841 31.28 -28.89 34.10
CA GLY A 841 30.18 -28.55 35.03
C GLY A 841 28.77 -28.75 34.44
N GLU A 842 28.65 -29.13 33.18
CA GLU A 842 27.43 -29.40 32.42
C GLU A 842 26.56 -30.51 33.05
N PHE A 843 27.16 -31.55 33.64
CA PHE A 843 26.41 -32.58 34.38
C PHE A 843 25.65 -31.97 35.57
N LEU A 844 26.32 -31.14 36.37
CA LEU A 844 25.72 -30.46 37.51
C LEU A 844 24.66 -29.45 37.08
N LYS A 845 24.88 -28.73 35.96
CA LYS A 845 23.88 -27.81 35.40
C LYS A 845 22.62 -28.57 34.96
N LEU A 846 22.75 -29.68 34.24
CA LEU A 846 21.61 -30.50 33.80
C LEU A 846 20.88 -31.17 34.96
N GLN A 847 21.60 -31.74 35.93
CA GLN A 847 21.00 -32.32 37.14
C GLN A 847 20.21 -31.27 37.94
N SER A 848 20.77 -30.07 38.09
CA SER A 848 20.10 -28.97 38.78
C SER A 848 18.87 -28.49 38.00
N LEU A 849 18.95 -28.37 36.68
CA LEU A 849 17.80 -28.02 35.83
C LEU A 849 16.68 -29.07 35.94
N LEU A 850 17.02 -30.38 35.91
CA LEU A 850 16.09 -31.50 36.12
C LEU A 850 15.47 -31.56 37.51
N SER A 851 16.17 -31.00 38.49
CA SER A 851 15.68 -30.88 39.87
C SER A 851 14.80 -29.63 40.06
N GLY A 852 14.68 -28.78 39.04
CA GLY A 852 13.87 -27.56 39.07
C GLY A 852 12.36 -27.80 38.88
N PRO A 853 11.50 -26.85 39.28
CA PRO A 853 10.05 -27.00 39.21
C PRO A 853 9.45 -26.79 37.81
N SER A 854 10.18 -26.16 36.89
CA SER A 854 9.60 -25.61 35.64
C SER A 854 9.74 -26.49 34.41
N MET A 855 10.44 -27.63 34.53
CA MET A 855 10.67 -28.53 33.41
C MET A 855 9.72 -29.72 33.43
N ASP A 856 8.94 -29.90 32.36
CA ASP A 856 8.21 -31.15 32.12
C ASP A 856 9.14 -32.17 31.46
N VAL A 857 9.68 -33.06 32.28
CA VAL A 857 10.60 -34.13 31.86
C VAL A 857 10.04 -34.97 30.70
N LYS A 858 8.71 -35.10 30.56
CA LYS A 858 8.09 -35.87 29.47
C LYS A 858 8.46 -35.33 28.09
N LEU A 859 8.57 -34.00 27.94
CA LEU A 859 8.89 -33.35 26.67
C LEU A 859 10.35 -33.59 26.24
N PHE A 860 11.25 -33.81 27.21
CA PHE A 860 12.69 -33.93 26.98
C PHE A 860 13.22 -35.37 26.97
N LEU A 861 12.36 -36.35 27.27
CA LEU A 861 12.71 -37.78 27.26
C LEU A 861 13.49 -38.26 26.02
N PRO A 862 13.17 -37.85 24.79
CA PRO A 862 13.91 -38.29 23.60
C PRO A 862 15.39 -37.88 23.63
N PHE A 863 15.69 -36.67 24.11
CA PHE A 863 17.06 -36.15 24.22
C PHE A 863 17.81 -36.83 25.36
N LEU A 864 17.18 -36.97 26.51
CA LEU A 864 17.80 -37.54 27.71
C LEU A 864 18.20 -39.01 27.53
N LYS A 865 17.46 -39.76 26.70
CA LYS A 865 17.81 -41.15 26.31
C LYS A 865 19.10 -41.27 25.49
N LEU A 866 19.59 -40.19 24.88
CA LEU A 866 20.84 -40.19 24.10
C LEU A 866 22.08 -40.28 24.99
N ILE A 867 21.96 -39.96 26.28
CA ILE A 867 23.07 -40.02 27.23
C ILE A 867 23.39 -41.50 27.53
N PRO A 868 24.63 -41.97 27.32
CA PRO A 868 25.01 -43.36 27.61
C PRO A 868 24.95 -43.66 29.11
N GLU A 869 24.52 -44.86 29.50
CA GLU A 869 24.40 -45.31 30.91
C GLU A 869 25.73 -45.84 31.48
N ASP A 870 26.87 -45.46 30.90
CA ASP A 870 28.18 -46.08 31.16
C ASP A 870 28.89 -45.53 32.41
N SER A 871 28.45 -44.38 32.93
CA SER A 871 29.01 -43.71 34.11
C SER A 871 27.96 -43.46 35.20
N ASN A 872 28.38 -43.35 36.46
CA ASN A 872 27.49 -43.04 37.58
C ASN A 872 26.90 -41.62 37.43
N SER A 873 27.68 -40.67 36.89
CA SER A 873 27.18 -39.32 36.57
C SER A 873 26.07 -39.36 35.53
N SER A 874 26.20 -40.13 34.45
CA SER A 874 25.14 -40.29 33.45
C SER A 874 23.93 -41.06 33.99
N LEU A 875 24.17 -42.14 34.75
CA LEU A 875 23.12 -42.92 35.38
C LEU A 875 22.26 -42.07 36.34
N SER A 876 22.88 -41.12 37.06
CA SER A 876 22.15 -40.22 37.95
C SER A 876 21.10 -39.35 37.22
N ILE A 877 21.38 -38.94 35.97
CA ILE A 877 20.43 -38.20 35.13
C ILE A 877 19.24 -39.09 34.76
N HIS A 878 19.49 -40.33 34.34
CA HIS A 878 18.42 -41.29 33.99
C HIS A 878 17.53 -41.62 35.19
N ILE A 879 18.14 -41.79 36.37
CA ILE A 879 17.40 -42.01 37.62
C ILE A 879 16.58 -40.78 38.00
N LEU A 880 17.14 -39.57 37.90
CA LEU A 880 16.39 -38.31 38.12
C LEU A 880 15.17 -38.23 37.20
N CYS A 881 15.34 -38.53 35.92
CA CYS A 881 14.25 -38.51 34.94
C CYS A 881 13.16 -39.55 35.27
N ALA A 882 13.56 -40.80 35.56
CA ALA A 882 12.63 -41.85 35.96
C ALA A 882 11.87 -41.50 37.25
N THR A 883 12.55 -40.87 38.20
CA THR A 883 11.96 -40.41 39.47
C THR A 883 10.92 -39.31 39.24
N ARG A 884 11.22 -38.31 38.39
CA ARG A 884 10.26 -37.27 38.00
C ARG A 884 9.03 -37.81 37.26
N LEU A 885 9.17 -38.96 36.60
CA LEU A 885 8.09 -39.69 35.93
C LEU A 885 7.37 -40.69 36.86
N MET A 886 7.66 -40.68 38.16
CA MET A 886 7.11 -41.58 39.17
C MET A 886 7.45 -43.08 38.93
N GLN A 887 8.53 -43.37 38.22
CA GLN A 887 8.99 -44.74 37.90
C GLN A 887 10.01 -45.25 38.94
N TYR A 888 9.67 -45.14 40.23
CA TYR A 888 10.56 -45.46 41.34
C TYR A 888 11.08 -46.91 41.33
N GLU A 889 10.25 -47.88 40.93
CA GLU A 889 10.65 -49.30 40.90
C GLU A 889 11.81 -49.55 39.93
N LYS A 890 11.78 -48.92 38.74
CA LYS A 890 12.85 -49.01 37.74
C LYS A 890 14.12 -48.32 38.22
N SER A 891 13.98 -47.17 38.90
CA SER A 891 15.11 -46.47 39.52
C SER A 891 15.79 -47.31 40.59
N ILE A 892 15.01 -48.03 41.41
CA ILE A 892 15.52 -48.93 42.45
C ILE A 892 16.28 -50.10 41.84
N ASP A 893 15.72 -50.76 40.81
CA ASP A 893 16.39 -51.88 40.15
C ASP A 893 17.75 -51.45 39.56
N LYS A 894 17.77 -50.32 38.83
CA LYS A 894 19.00 -49.76 38.25
C LYS A 894 20.04 -49.33 39.29
N LEU A 895 19.60 -48.72 40.40
CA LEU A 895 20.50 -48.34 41.50
C LEU A 895 21.12 -49.56 42.17
N LEU A 896 20.34 -50.62 42.38
CA LEU A 896 20.84 -51.86 42.96
C LEU A 896 21.80 -52.60 42.01
N ASP A 897 21.63 -52.46 40.70
CA ASP A 897 22.52 -53.04 39.67
C ASP A 897 23.87 -52.34 39.60
N CYS A 898 23.87 -51.00 39.62
CA CYS A 898 25.06 -50.21 39.29
C CYS A 898 25.70 -49.48 40.48
N CYS A 899 24.92 -49.01 41.47
CA CYS A 899 25.43 -48.25 42.62
C CYS A 899 24.59 -48.48 43.90
N PRO A 900 24.70 -49.66 44.53
CA PRO A 900 23.88 -50.03 45.68
C PRO A 900 24.12 -49.14 46.91
N GLU A 901 25.25 -48.46 47.04
CA GLU A 901 25.55 -47.58 48.18
C GLU A 901 24.66 -46.32 48.23
N ALA A 902 24.11 -45.91 47.10
CA ALA A 902 23.26 -44.73 46.97
C ALA A 902 21.77 -45.03 47.24
N ILE A 903 21.36 -46.31 47.27
CA ILE A 903 19.94 -46.70 47.31
C ILE A 903 19.19 -46.16 48.53
N ILE A 904 19.80 -46.23 49.71
CA ILE A 904 19.18 -45.74 50.95
C ILE A 904 19.08 -44.22 50.97
N ALA A 905 20.08 -43.53 50.44
CA ALA A 905 20.04 -42.07 50.32
C ALA A 905 18.95 -41.64 49.31
N TYR A 906 18.82 -42.36 48.20
CA TYR A 906 17.79 -42.15 47.18
C TYR A 906 16.39 -42.37 47.76
N ALA A 907 16.15 -43.53 48.37
CA ALA A 907 14.86 -43.90 48.92
C ALA A 907 14.43 -42.94 50.04
N LYS A 908 15.34 -42.51 50.93
CA LYS A 908 15.03 -41.50 51.97
C LYS A 908 14.63 -40.14 51.39
N HIS A 909 15.20 -39.75 50.25
CA HIS A 909 14.99 -38.41 49.70
C HIS A 909 13.81 -38.32 48.73
N GLU A 910 13.61 -39.34 47.89
CA GLU A 910 12.62 -39.31 46.79
C GLU A 910 11.32 -40.07 47.11
N VAL A 911 11.36 -41.05 48.03
CA VAL A 911 10.19 -41.84 48.44
C VAL A 911 9.59 -41.24 49.72
N LYS A 912 8.87 -40.12 49.54
CA LYS A 912 8.18 -39.37 50.60
C LYS A 912 6.67 -39.67 50.61
N GLU A 913 5.90 -39.03 51.50
CA GLU A 913 4.47 -39.28 51.75
C GLU A 913 3.67 -39.53 50.46
N GLY A 914 3.04 -40.72 50.37
CA GLY A 914 2.29 -41.19 49.20
C GLY A 914 2.93 -42.36 48.42
N SER A 915 4.25 -42.54 48.47
CA SER A 915 4.97 -43.65 47.79
C SER A 915 5.76 -44.56 48.74
N GLN A 916 5.57 -44.42 50.06
CA GLN A 916 6.29 -45.18 51.09
C GLN A 916 6.16 -46.71 50.94
N THR A 917 5.06 -47.20 50.34
CA THR A 917 4.83 -48.62 50.09
C THR A 917 5.93 -49.29 49.26
N ILE A 918 6.67 -48.52 48.48
CA ILE A 918 7.78 -48.99 47.65
C ILE A 918 8.95 -49.53 48.48
N TRP A 919 9.13 -49.04 49.72
CA TRP A 919 10.14 -49.55 50.65
C TRP A 919 9.96 -51.04 50.95
N TRP A 920 8.73 -51.47 51.21
CA TRP A 920 8.42 -52.84 51.60
C TRP A 920 7.86 -53.72 50.48
N ASN A 921 7.25 -53.14 49.44
CA ASN A 921 6.73 -53.91 48.31
C ASN A 921 7.78 -54.16 47.22
N LYS A 922 8.83 -53.33 47.12
CA LYS A 922 9.85 -53.44 46.06
C LYS A 922 11.27 -53.51 46.60
N LEU A 923 11.71 -52.53 47.40
CA LEU A 923 13.10 -52.44 47.84
C LEU A 923 13.51 -53.61 48.75
N LEU A 924 12.70 -53.95 49.76
CA LEU A 924 12.98 -55.06 50.67
C LEU A 924 13.02 -56.44 49.96
N PRO A 925 12.01 -56.83 49.15
CA PRO A 925 12.06 -58.09 48.40
C PRO A 925 13.26 -58.19 47.45
N GLU A 926 13.61 -57.09 46.76
CA GLU A 926 14.71 -57.07 45.80
C GLU A 926 16.07 -57.19 46.47
N LEU A 927 16.29 -56.51 47.61
CA LEU A 927 17.51 -56.67 48.42
C LEU A 927 17.66 -58.12 48.92
N CYS A 928 16.58 -58.72 49.42
CA CYS A 928 16.59 -60.12 49.86
C CYS A 928 16.93 -61.07 48.70
N ASN A 929 16.33 -60.88 47.51
CA ASN A 929 16.61 -61.69 46.33
C ASN A 929 18.08 -61.59 45.88
N ARG A 930 18.66 -60.39 45.87
CA ARG A 930 20.05 -60.17 45.45
C ARG A 930 21.09 -60.70 46.44
N ILE A 931 20.79 -60.65 47.74
CA ILE A 931 21.64 -61.28 48.76
C ILE A 931 21.61 -62.81 48.63
N ARG A 932 20.46 -63.40 48.25
CA ARG A 932 20.36 -64.85 47.97
C ARG A 932 21.15 -65.26 46.72
N SER A 933 21.25 -64.39 45.71
CA SER A 933 21.87 -64.71 44.41
C SER A 933 23.33 -64.30 44.26
N SER A 934 23.85 -63.35 45.06
CA SER A 934 25.22 -62.81 44.95
C SER A 934 26.24 -63.52 45.85
N GLN A 935 27.39 -63.90 45.28
CA GLN A 935 28.52 -64.48 46.04
C GLN A 935 29.63 -63.45 46.39
N SER A 936 29.61 -62.23 45.85
CA SER A 936 30.78 -61.33 45.93
C SER A 936 30.56 -59.85 46.29
N ASN A 937 29.35 -59.41 46.69
CA ASN A 937 29.12 -58.02 47.15
C ASN A 937 28.12 -57.92 48.33
N ASN A 938 28.10 -58.92 49.22
CA ASN A 938 27.06 -59.04 50.24
C ASN A 938 27.12 -57.99 51.34
N GLU A 939 28.29 -57.41 51.65
CA GLU A 939 28.40 -56.43 52.75
C GLU A 939 27.59 -55.15 52.50
N VAL A 940 27.63 -54.61 51.27
CA VAL A 940 26.87 -53.41 50.92
C VAL A 940 25.37 -53.69 50.94
N PHE A 941 24.91 -54.77 50.31
CA PHE A 941 23.49 -55.14 50.31
C PHE A 941 22.98 -55.46 51.72
N ILE A 942 23.77 -56.14 52.56
CA ILE A 942 23.42 -56.39 53.97
C ILE A 942 23.33 -55.07 54.74
N SER A 943 24.24 -54.11 54.51
CA SER A 943 24.16 -52.79 55.14
C SER A 943 22.90 -52.02 54.72
N SER A 944 22.56 -52.02 53.42
CA SER A 944 21.32 -51.41 52.91
C SER A 944 20.06 -52.12 53.41
N LEU A 945 20.09 -53.44 53.55
CA LEU A 945 18.98 -54.22 54.14
C LEU A 945 18.76 -53.83 55.60
N LYS A 946 19.82 -53.70 56.39
CA LYS A 946 19.75 -53.25 57.80
C LYS A 946 19.15 -51.84 57.90
N ASP A 947 19.60 -50.91 57.07
CA ASP A 947 19.08 -49.54 57.04
C ASP A 947 17.60 -49.49 56.59
N THR A 948 17.22 -50.33 55.62
CA THR A 948 15.83 -50.45 55.15
C THR A 948 14.92 -50.99 56.25
N LEU A 949 15.36 -52.02 56.96
CA LEU A 949 14.63 -52.61 58.10
C LEU A 949 14.50 -51.62 59.25
N GLU A 950 15.49 -50.76 59.50
CA GLU A 950 15.42 -49.71 60.52
C GLU A 950 14.36 -48.66 60.19
N ILE A 951 14.23 -48.26 58.93
CA ILE A 951 13.24 -47.27 58.47
C ILE A 951 11.83 -47.89 58.48
N MET A 952 11.69 -49.13 58.00
CA MET A 952 10.43 -49.88 58.09
C MET A 952 10.02 -50.12 59.56
N ALA A 953 11.00 -50.37 60.44
CA ALA A 953 10.83 -50.44 61.87
C ALA A 953 10.54 -49.07 62.54
N MET A 954 10.57 -47.98 61.77
CA MET A 954 10.14 -46.66 62.23
C MET A 954 8.74 -46.30 61.72
N GLU A 955 8.39 -46.66 60.48
CA GLU A 955 7.17 -46.17 59.79
C GLU A 955 5.97 -47.14 59.84
N LEU A 956 6.18 -48.46 59.87
CA LEU A 956 5.10 -49.45 59.82
C LEU A 956 4.59 -49.84 61.22
N ASP A 957 3.33 -50.26 61.32
CA ASP A 957 2.83 -50.90 62.54
C ASP A 957 3.37 -52.32 62.71
N THR A 958 3.43 -52.81 63.96
CA THR A 958 4.01 -54.13 64.29
C THR A 958 3.45 -55.28 63.46
N LYS A 959 2.15 -55.24 63.14
CA LYS A 959 1.47 -56.27 62.33
C LYS A 959 1.89 -56.20 60.86
N ASP A 960 1.95 -55.00 60.30
CA ASP A 960 2.27 -54.79 58.89
C ASP A 960 3.77 -54.97 58.63
N PHE A 961 4.62 -54.59 59.60
CA PHE A 961 6.04 -54.89 59.58
C PHE A 961 6.30 -56.40 59.58
N LEU A 962 5.63 -57.17 60.43
CA LEU A 962 5.73 -58.64 60.44
C LEU A 962 5.29 -59.27 59.11
N ASN A 963 4.22 -58.75 58.50
CA ASN A 963 3.71 -59.23 57.22
C ASN A 963 4.65 -58.91 56.03
N ALA A 964 5.49 -57.89 56.15
CA ALA A 964 6.44 -57.49 55.11
C ALA A 964 7.77 -58.26 55.15
N LEU A 965 8.05 -58.98 56.25
CA LEU A 965 9.30 -59.75 56.39
C LEU A 965 9.26 -61.05 55.55
N PRO A 966 10.41 -61.49 55.02
CA PRO A 966 10.47 -62.72 54.24
C PRO A 966 10.36 -63.98 55.12
N ASP A 967 9.58 -64.97 54.67
CA ASP A 967 9.28 -66.22 55.39
C ASP A 967 10.51 -67.14 55.61
N ASP A 968 11.56 -66.96 54.81
CA ASP A 968 12.79 -67.76 54.79
C ASP A 968 13.96 -67.11 55.54
N GLY A 969 13.69 -66.06 56.33
CA GLY A 969 14.69 -65.29 57.07
C GLY A 969 15.09 -65.88 58.43
N THR A 970 16.37 -65.74 58.82
CA THR A 970 16.83 -66.12 60.17
C THR A 970 16.28 -65.17 61.23
N ALA A 971 15.42 -65.65 62.14
CA ALA A 971 14.78 -64.85 63.18
C ALA A 971 15.75 -63.99 64.01
N ALA A 972 16.97 -64.49 64.27
CA ALA A 972 18.01 -63.77 65.01
C ALA A 972 18.46 -62.46 64.32
N PHE A 973 18.39 -62.38 62.99
CA PHE A 973 18.78 -61.19 62.22
C PHE A 973 17.72 -60.08 62.30
N PHE A 974 16.43 -60.44 62.31
CA PHE A 974 15.31 -59.49 62.33
C PHE A 974 14.88 -59.08 63.75
N LEU A 975 15.22 -59.88 64.77
CA LEU A 975 14.87 -59.64 66.18
C LEU A 975 15.22 -58.23 66.69
N PRO A 976 16.40 -57.63 66.38
CA PRO A 976 16.75 -56.29 66.85
C PRO A 976 15.78 -55.19 66.37
N TYR A 977 15.28 -55.33 65.14
CA TYR A 977 14.36 -54.36 64.52
C TYR A 977 12.93 -54.50 65.06
N LEU A 978 12.48 -55.74 65.29
CA LEU A 978 11.22 -56.03 65.99
C LEU A 978 11.21 -55.51 67.42
N LEU A 979 12.34 -55.64 68.13
CA LEU A 979 12.52 -55.09 69.47
C LEU A 979 12.49 -53.56 69.45
N ASN A 980 13.11 -52.92 68.46
CA ASN A 980 13.10 -51.45 68.32
C ASN A 980 11.69 -50.91 68.06
N GLN A 981 10.89 -51.59 67.21
CA GLN A 981 9.46 -51.33 67.02
C GLN A 981 8.65 -51.47 68.33
N SER A 982 8.86 -52.57 69.06
CA SER A 982 8.14 -52.81 70.32
C SER A 982 8.46 -51.77 71.40
N LYS A 983 9.70 -51.25 71.43
CA LYS A 983 10.12 -50.16 72.32
C LYS A 983 9.44 -48.83 71.99
N LYS A 984 9.14 -48.55 70.72
CA LYS A 984 8.38 -47.34 70.30
C LYS A 984 6.97 -47.28 70.91
N LYS A 985 6.33 -48.44 71.12
CA LYS A 985 5.04 -48.56 71.82
C LYS A 985 5.14 -48.46 73.35
N LEU A 986 6.34 -48.49 73.91
CA LEU A 986 6.61 -48.31 75.35
C LEU A 986 7.02 -46.87 75.71
N THR A 987 7.24 -46.00 74.71
CA THR A 987 7.55 -44.56 74.88
C THR A 987 6.45 -43.63 74.35
N PHE A 988 5.19 -44.07 74.39
CA PHE A 988 4.02 -43.19 74.44
C PHE A 988 3.22 -43.47 75.71
#